data_AF-J5JSG7-F1
#
_entry.id   AF-J5JSG7-F1
#
_cell.length_a   1.000
_cell.length_b   1.000
_cell.length_c   1.000
_cell.angle_alpha   90.00
_cell.angle_beta   90.00
_cell.angle_gamma   90.00
#
_symmetry.space_group_name_H-M   'P 1'
#
loop_
_entity.id
_entity.type
_entity.pdbx_description
1 polymer ?
#
loop_
_entity_poly.entity_id
_entity_poly.type
_entity_poly.pdbx_seq_one_letter_code
_entity_poly.pdbx_strand_id
1 'polypeptide(L)'
;MSRAYGGSQQFSATRLTFNGCNTAVQLIWNWGWVWKCITVRNAKVGFRLYNDVSNEIPGSATFLDSMFSDIKEASIEMATPQDKMDSGFTGLVLDNVKLAAPIKGYSSSKQILDSGYYRYYAMGSIYKNNTRSFTNAPLNYTREASVLGNKVSGLDVATFYERARNQYKDKSASDFVHIKDEGAKGDGSTDDTQAVQSVFNKYKGGSKIIYIDAGTYILKDTVIIPSGVRIVGETWSQSAAYGDVFSNADKPKVMLRVGNEGDVGNIEMQDLILTSKGPTPGVVLMEWNIQAKSNGDAALWDVHIRLGGAVGTQLTPAECPPSKSGTNPDTCKVASLLLHITPKASGYFDNLWAWVADHQIDDPHLEDAQNNMEQLSVYSARGILVESQKATFLYGTASEHSVFYQYNFYRASNIVTTFLQTESAYFQPTPKPPAPFTNNVGVFPGDPDYSCKEADDFNGCDSSWAVVMTELSNVLIGSAGVYSWFSTYTQECIDKHSCQKSLIYLSSNYDNVRIQQVISIGAKNMIVSSDGTKITSDENQAVTSHPQWAHISLYDVPSKGKPPTSPEEKKCDSADYFYYEGEWPKYDISGLVGLSRRGGPLGNSSNATSYMPAYATIVNLTPHNFKHVGGPKPYQFYKWDFDDIPSGKGRRNDAWYQQAGVDLTTTNGYAYYEIEGTNQKFNVHVTTNMDDVRFPQRIWFDLQGMGMGAKEYTVPSSQRPVTLVIGGSKEYGFFTSLQFGKYNWMKDMYDVIKDRKLHHVVVPGSHDAAMNNITMEGWWGFGSADHTETQSLDLYNQLKVGSRYFDMRISSVNNGKFYGAHVSDELGKTPAGATGPSLDDLIIGMNRFSNDFPGEVVVWYIKYMTDLSIKGGTYWSEDKNKEFYDKLETIHNRCPGDLAGNTPLNELPISTFMNANDGKGCVLLLIDGRFDPKLNGQTFVRPDKVSSLARRRWPAATSGPKRHDRSGSQVYNYYIMQWQCTPVLDPIQPVAVYESNPTLYYYGLNYMTPKTFPTVILHDAVGLFRTDQITEKYYDPTMQVFVRGLNLYMVSQNCKVSKSKNPLVRPPNRSKKAVAGITSVSDHFDGIIFANGTTLDTVPNGFCFSQASCPRLN
;
A
#
# COMPACT_ATOMS: atom_id res chain seq x y z
N MET A 1 -7.24 40.91 42.62
CA MET A 1 -8.11 40.12 41.73
C MET A 1 -7.25 39.22 40.86
N SER A 2 -7.73 38.00 40.54
CA SER A 2 -7.04 37.09 39.62
C SER A 2 -7.08 37.64 38.20
N ARG A 3 -6.06 37.37 37.38
CA ARG A 3 -5.97 37.95 36.02
C ARG A 3 -6.71 37.11 34.96
N ALA A 4 -6.86 35.80 35.18
CA ALA A 4 -7.72 34.93 34.40
C ALA A 4 -8.54 34.00 35.32
N TYR A 5 -9.83 33.85 35.00
CA TYR A 5 -10.76 32.89 35.60
C TYR A 5 -11.21 31.93 34.50
N GLY A 6 -11.07 30.62 34.71
CA GLY A 6 -11.40 29.62 33.67
C GLY A 6 -12.08 28.39 34.24
N GLY A 7 -13.06 27.87 33.51
CA GLY A 7 -13.71 26.58 33.75
C GLY A 7 -14.19 25.98 32.43
N SER A 8 -13.80 24.74 32.15
CA SER A 8 -14.10 24.05 30.89
C SER A 8 -13.90 22.55 31.06
N GLN A 9 -14.63 21.73 30.31
CA GLN A 9 -14.43 20.26 30.26
C GLN A 9 -12.95 19.92 30.02
N GLN A 10 -12.42 20.41 28.89
CA GLN A 10 -11.03 20.36 28.51
C GLN A 10 -10.57 21.67 27.88
N PHE A 11 -9.26 21.90 27.90
CA PHE A 11 -8.66 22.99 27.12
C PHE A 11 -7.14 22.81 26.96
N SER A 12 -6.60 23.39 25.90
CA SER A 12 -5.15 23.54 25.69
C SER A 12 -4.80 25.03 25.71
N ALA A 13 -4.06 25.46 26.73
CA ALA A 13 -3.60 26.84 26.87
C ALA A 13 -2.08 26.89 26.68
N THR A 14 -1.63 27.65 25.68
CA THR A 14 -0.21 27.68 25.30
C THR A 14 0.37 29.10 25.25
N ARG A 15 1.66 29.25 25.57
CA ARG A 15 2.44 30.48 25.37
C ARG A 15 1.90 31.73 26.11
N LEU A 16 1.32 31.54 27.30
CA LEU A 16 0.77 32.64 28.10
C LEU A 16 1.79 33.19 29.11
N THR A 17 1.88 34.51 29.21
CA THR A 17 2.71 35.19 30.22
C THR A 17 1.86 36.04 31.16
N PHE A 18 2.02 35.81 32.46
CA PHE A 18 1.38 36.57 33.53
C PHE A 18 2.45 37.33 34.33
N ASN A 19 2.33 38.65 34.42
CA ASN A 19 3.30 39.50 35.11
C ASN A 19 2.61 40.48 36.06
N GLY A 20 3.05 40.56 37.31
CA GLY A 20 2.56 41.52 38.30
C GLY A 20 1.17 41.20 38.84
N CYS A 21 0.78 39.93 38.86
CA CYS A 21 -0.58 39.50 39.24
C CYS A 21 -0.69 39.26 40.76
N ASN A 22 -1.87 39.46 41.36
CA ASN A 22 -2.12 38.86 42.67
C ASN A 22 -2.19 37.33 42.54
N THR A 23 -3.14 36.85 41.75
CA THR A 23 -3.21 35.45 41.30
C THR A 23 -3.14 35.44 39.78
N ALA A 24 -2.27 34.64 39.17
CA ALA A 24 -2.14 34.61 37.72
C ALA A 24 -3.38 33.97 37.07
N VAL A 25 -3.73 32.75 37.49
CA VAL A 25 -4.88 32.00 37.00
C VAL A 25 -5.64 31.40 38.16
N GLN A 26 -6.97 31.44 38.07
CA GLN A 26 -7.86 30.66 38.91
C GLN A 26 -8.71 29.72 38.05
N LEU A 27 -8.49 28.43 38.25
CA LEU A 27 -9.17 27.35 37.54
C LEU A 27 -10.28 26.79 38.44
N ILE A 28 -11.53 27.04 38.06
CA ILE A 28 -12.70 26.81 38.91
C ILE A 28 -13.28 25.39 38.77
N TRP A 29 -13.29 24.82 37.56
CA TRP A 29 -13.69 23.43 37.30
C TRP A 29 -13.09 22.96 35.97
N ASN A 30 -12.81 21.66 35.86
CA ASN A 30 -12.52 20.98 34.59
C ASN A 30 -12.62 19.45 34.75
N TRP A 31 -12.42 18.72 33.66
CA TRP A 31 -11.97 17.33 33.71
C TRP A 31 -10.44 17.24 33.51
N GLY A 32 -9.89 17.99 32.53
CA GLY A 32 -8.45 18.07 32.33
C GLY A 32 -8.01 19.27 31.50
N TRP A 33 -6.85 19.86 31.81
CA TRP A 33 -6.36 21.04 31.09
C TRP A 33 -4.84 20.99 30.93
N VAL A 34 -4.35 21.25 29.71
CA VAL A 34 -2.91 21.36 29.42
C VAL A 34 -2.49 22.83 29.41
N TRP A 35 -1.51 23.15 30.24
CA TRP A 35 -0.88 24.45 30.38
C TRP A 35 0.56 24.36 29.85
N LYS A 36 0.75 24.67 28.57
CA LYS A 36 2.05 24.55 27.88
C LYS A 36 2.75 25.90 27.74
N CYS A 37 4.05 25.95 28.00
CA CYS A 37 4.86 27.16 27.83
C CYS A 37 4.32 28.37 28.60
N ILE A 38 3.86 28.15 29.83
CA ILE A 38 3.34 29.20 30.70
C ILE A 38 4.48 29.87 31.43
N THR A 39 4.47 31.21 31.47
CA THR A 39 5.40 32.00 32.26
C THR A 39 4.64 32.84 33.28
N VAL A 40 4.95 32.68 34.56
CA VAL A 40 4.43 33.52 35.64
C VAL A 40 5.58 34.28 36.30
N ARG A 41 5.44 35.60 36.43
CA ARG A 41 6.45 36.49 37.03
C ARG A 41 5.79 37.47 38.00
N ASN A 42 6.48 37.78 39.09
CA ASN A 42 6.09 38.82 40.04
C ASN A 42 4.66 38.65 40.56
N ALA A 43 4.28 37.44 40.99
CA ALA A 43 2.93 37.15 41.44
C ALA A 43 2.86 36.78 42.92
N LYS A 44 1.72 37.01 43.58
CA LYS A 44 1.51 36.52 44.96
C LYS A 44 1.31 35.00 44.93
N VAL A 45 0.36 34.55 44.12
CA VAL A 45 0.09 33.14 43.80
C VAL A 45 0.15 32.95 42.29
N GLY A 46 0.77 31.86 41.83
CA GLY A 46 0.72 31.50 40.41
C GLY A 46 -0.68 31.02 40.03
N PHE A 47 -0.96 29.74 40.24
CA PHE A 47 -2.25 29.13 39.91
C PHE A 47 -3.03 28.77 41.16
N ARG A 48 -4.34 29.04 41.15
CA ARG A 48 -5.31 28.46 42.09
C ARG A 48 -6.13 27.42 41.36
N LEU A 49 -6.06 26.18 41.81
CA LEU A 49 -6.82 25.06 41.26
C LEU A 49 -7.99 24.73 42.20
N TYR A 50 -8.86 25.72 42.40
CA TYR A 50 -10.12 25.63 43.13
C TYR A 50 -10.96 26.90 42.89
N ASN A 51 -12.27 26.78 43.04
CA ASN A 51 -13.20 27.89 43.07
C ASN A 51 -13.24 28.50 44.48
N ASP A 52 -12.86 29.76 44.65
CA ASP A 52 -12.82 30.43 45.96
C ASP A 52 -14.20 30.91 46.45
N VAL A 53 -15.24 30.74 45.62
CA VAL A 53 -16.64 31.01 45.97
C VAL A 53 -17.37 29.71 46.33
N SER A 54 -17.34 28.70 45.46
CA SER A 54 -18.07 27.43 45.65
C SER A 54 -17.26 26.34 46.37
N ASN A 55 -15.94 26.51 46.52
CA ASN A 55 -14.98 25.47 46.93
C ASN A 55 -14.95 24.24 46.01
N GLU A 56 -15.49 24.34 44.80
CA GLU A 56 -15.33 23.30 43.77
C GLU A 56 -13.86 23.16 43.38
N ILE A 57 -13.48 21.93 43.04
CA ILE A 57 -12.10 21.56 42.74
C ILE A 57 -12.09 21.05 41.29
N PRO A 58 -11.20 21.55 40.41
CA PRO A 58 -11.04 20.99 39.07
C PRO A 58 -10.58 19.53 39.11
N GLY A 59 -10.82 18.77 38.05
CA GLY A 59 -10.39 17.38 37.92
C GLY A 59 -8.86 17.25 37.88
N SER A 60 -8.22 17.69 36.79
CA SER A 60 -6.78 17.47 36.61
C SER A 60 -6.08 18.60 35.85
N ALA A 61 -4.76 18.69 36.00
CA ALA A 61 -3.95 19.67 35.26
C ALA A 61 -2.58 19.11 34.84
N THR A 62 -2.13 19.48 33.64
CA THR A 62 -0.76 19.27 33.17
C THR A 62 -0.09 20.61 32.95
N PHE A 63 1.09 20.81 33.53
CA PHE A 63 1.98 21.91 33.19
C PHE A 63 3.16 21.38 32.40
N LEU A 64 3.34 21.91 31.20
CA LEU A 64 4.36 21.46 30.26
C LEU A 64 5.25 22.65 29.87
N ASP A 65 6.57 22.49 29.90
CA ASP A 65 7.55 23.51 29.51
C ASP A 65 7.34 24.89 30.17
N SER A 66 6.96 24.92 31.46
CA SER A 66 6.45 26.11 32.13
C SER A 66 7.36 26.63 33.25
N MET A 67 7.31 27.94 33.52
CA MET A 67 8.20 28.60 34.48
C MET A 67 7.48 29.61 35.37
N PHE A 68 7.72 29.49 36.65
CA PHE A 68 7.29 30.42 37.69
C PHE A 68 8.53 31.10 38.26
N SER A 69 8.50 32.42 38.37
CA SER A 69 9.60 33.26 38.86
C SER A 69 9.05 34.37 39.75
N ASP A 70 9.81 34.74 40.78
CA ASP A 70 9.45 35.83 41.70
C ASP A 70 8.03 35.69 42.26
N ILE A 71 7.74 34.53 42.84
CA ILE A 71 6.43 34.20 43.43
C ILE A 71 6.50 34.35 44.96
N LYS A 72 5.57 35.11 45.55
CA LYS A 72 5.63 35.45 46.99
C LYS A 72 5.15 34.32 47.91
N GLU A 73 4.08 33.62 47.56
CA GLU A 73 3.43 32.67 48.48
C GLU A 73 3.43 31.22 47.99
N ALA A 74 2.92 30.96 46.79
CA ALA A 74 2.81 29.62 46.23
C ALA A 74 2.80 29.66 44.70
N SER A 75 3.56 28.76 44.05
CA SER A 75 3.48 28.64 42.59
C SER A 75 2.12 28.07 42.17
N ILE A 76 1.61 27.10 42.94
CA ILE A 76 0.30 26.48 42.74
C ILE A 76 -0.35 26.28 44.12
N GLU A 77 -1.61 26.69 44.26
CA GLU A 77 -2.51 26.36 45.37
C GLU A 77 -3.54 25.35 44.86
N MET A 78 -3.64 24.18 45.49
CA MET A 78 -4.47 23.08 44.99
C MET A 78 -4.94 22.14 46.10
N ALA A 79 -5.91 21.29 45.82
CA ALA A 79 -6.16 20.09 46.63
C ALA A 79 -5.08 19.04 46.34
N THR A 80 -4.65 18.28 47.34
CA THR A 80 -3.69 17.18 47.14
C THR A 80 -4.40 15.98 46.52
N PRO A 81 -3.94 15.44 45.37
CA PRO A 81 -4.43 14.18 44.84
C PRO A 81 -4.40 13.06 45.87
N GLN A 82 -5.44 12.24 45.90
CA GLN A 82 -5.52 11.05 46.75
C GLN A 82 -5.99 9.85 45.91
N ASP A 83 -5.52 8.64 46.26
CA ASP A 83 -6.02 7.40 45.65
C ASP A 83 -7.39 7.02 46.24
N LYS A 84 -8.37 7.90 46.04
CA LYS A 84 -9.71 7.77 46.57
C LYS A 84 -10.70 8.47 45.64
N MET A 85 -11.82 7.80 45.36
CA MET A 85 -12.97 8.37 44.66
C MET A 85 -13.45 9.65 45.37
N ASP A 86 -13.90 10.63 44.59
CA ASP A 86 -14.44 11.90 45.06
C ASP A 86 -13.47 12.69 45.95
N SER A 87 -12.16 12.48 45.77
CA SER A 87 -11.13 13.28 46.45
C SER A 87 -11.00 14.70 45.89
N GLY A 88 -11.71 15.02 44.80
CA GLY A 88 -11.64 16.30 44.10
C GLY A 88 -10.58 16.26 43.01
N PHE A 89 -9.42 16.87 43.27
CA PHE A 89 -8.34 16.99 42.29
C PHE A 89 -7.64 15.65 42.08
N THR A 90 -7.79 15.06 40.90
CA THR A 90 -7.45 13.66 40.62
C THR A 90 -6.00 13.46 40.17
N GLY A 91 -5.36 14.48 39.58
CA GLY A 91 -3.94 14.39 39.27
C GLY A 91 -3.26 15.64 38.70
N LEU A 92 -1.96 15.74 38.96
CA LEU A 92 -1.05 16.77 38.47
C LEU A 92 0.09 16.13 37.68
N VAL A 93 0.38 16.64 36.49
CA VAL A 93 1.62 16.32 35.76
C VAL A 93 2.44 17.60 35.59
N LEU A 94 3.71 17.55 36.00
CA LEU A 94 4.71 18.59 35.71
C LEU A 94 5.76 18.01 34.78
N ASP A 95 5.82 18.51 33.55
CA ASP A 95 6.74 18.06 32.52
C ASP A 95 7.62 19.25 32.09
N ASN A 96 8.89 19.24 32.51
CA ASN A 96 9.84 20.33 32.31
C ASN A 96 9.36 21.68 32.90
N VAL A 97 9.16 21.71 34.22
CA VAL A 97 8.58 22.87 34.93
C VAL A 97 9.52 23.40 36.01
N LYS A 98 9.68 24.73 36.10
CA LYS A 98 10.40 25.40 37.19
C LYS A 98 9.44 26.16 38.10
N LEU A 99 9.47 25.85 39.40
CA LEU A 99 8.67 26.48 40.45
C LEU A 99 9.55 27.40 41.31
N ALA A 100 9.21 28.69 41.42
CA ALA A 100 9.94 29.64 42.28
C ALA A 100 9.45 29.67 43.73
N ALA A 101 8.23 29.20 43.99
CA ALA A 101 7.66 28.98 45.31
C ALA A 101 7.08 27.56 45.39
N PRO A 102 6.91 26.98 46.60
CA PRO A 102 6.31 25.65 46.75
C PRO A 102 4.87 25.58 46.23
N ILE A 103 4.40 24.37 45.98
CA ILE A 103 2.96 24.05 45.85
C ILE A 103 2.38 23.91 47.26
N LYS A 104 1.23 24.54 47.52
CA LYS A 104 0.54 24.51 48.82
C LYS A 104 -0.88 24.00 48.71
N GLY A 105 -1.37 23.40 49.79
CA GLY A 105 -2.76 22.99 49.95
C GLY A 105 -3.70 24.19 50.09
N TYR A 106 -4.77 24.24 49.30
CA TYR A 106 -5.68 25.39 49.27
C TYR A 106 -6.38 25.68 50.61
N SER A 107 -6.70 24.65 51.40
CA SER A 107 -7.42 24.79 52.68
C SER A 107 -6.51 24.80 53.91
N SER A 108 -5.34 24.15 53.84
CA SER A 108 -4.43 23.98 54.97
C SER A 108 -3.20 24.87 54.93
N SER A 109 -2.92 25.50 53.78
CA SER A 109 -1.64 26.15 53.47
C SER A 109 -0.41 25.24 53.65
N LYS A 110 -0.62 23.92 53.86
CA LYS A 110 0.45 22.95 54.04
C LYS A 110 1.21 22.81 52.72
N GLN A 111 2.53 22.77 52.80
CA GLN A 111 3.36 22.49 51.64
C GLN A 111 3.09 21.07 51.11
N ILE A 112 2.82 20.96 49.80
CA ILE A 112 2.62 19.71 49.06
C ILE A 112 3.90 19.31 48.34
N LEU A 113 4.54 20.28 47.67
CA LEU A 113 5.76 20.09 46.89
C LEU A 113 6.67 21.31 47.04
N ASP A 114 7.97 21.10 47.18
CA ASP A 114 8.96 22.16 47.28
C ASP A 114 9.03 23.05 46.02
N SER A 115 9.67 24.21 46.15
CA SER A 115 10.14 24.97 44.99
C SER A 115 11.34 24.26 44.35
N GLY A 116 11.51 24.35 43.04
CA GLY A 116 12.62 23.71 42.34
C GLY A 116 12.34 23.49 40.87
N TYR A 117 13.26 22.80 40.21
CA TYR A 117 13.08 22.34 38.85
C TYR A 117 12.60 20.89 38.84
N TYR A 118 11.49 20.64 38.13
CA TYR A 118 10.84 19.36 37.98
C TYR A 118 10.94 18.93 36.53
N ARG A 119 11.87 18.00 36.26
CA ARG A 119 12.09 17.48 34.92
C ARG A 119 10.88 16.69 34.43
N TYR A 120 10.43 15.70 35.21
CA TYR A 120 9.15 15.01 35.04
C TYR A 120 8.64 14.61 36.42
N TYR A 121 7.40 14.94 36.73
CA TYR A 121 6.80 14.66 38.01
C TYR A 121 5.32 14.38 37.81
N ALA A 122 4.78 13.40 38.53
CA ALA A 122 3.36 13.14 38.56
C ALA A 122 2.86 12.98 40.00
N MET A 123 1.63 13.44 40.22
CA MET A 123 0.82 13.15 41.39
C MET A 123 -0.48 12.53 40.90
N GLY A 124 -0.76 11.27 41.24
CA GLY A 124 -1.99 10.59 40.83
C GLY A 124 -1.79 9.12 40.45
N SER A 125 -2.82 8.53 39.84
CA SER A 125 -2.82 7.15 39.35
C SER A 125 -1.91 7.00 38.11
N ILE A 126 -1.00 6.04 38.16
CA ILE A 126 -0.10 5.72 37.05
C ILE A 126 -0.11 4.23 36.72
N TYR A 127 0.23 3.93 35.48
CA TYR A 127 0.45 2.58 34.99
C TYR A 127 1.84 2.43 34.39
N LYS A 128 2.54 1.38 34.83
CA LYS A 128 3.79 0.92 34.23
C LYS A 128 3.74 -0.59 34.08
N ASN A 129 4.07 -1.11 32.91
CA ASN A 129 3.91 -2.53 32.58
C ASN A 129 2.50 -3.05 32.96
N ASN A 130 1.47 -2.27 32.64
CA ASN A 130 0.06 -2.57 32.96
C ASN A 130 -0.28 -2.72 34.45
N THR A 131 0.61 -2.31 35.36
CA THR A 131 0.35 -2.33 36.80
C THR A 131 -0.02 -0.94 37.31
N ARG A 132 -1.19 -0.83 37.95
CA ARG A 132 -1.67 0.39 38.59
C ARG A 132 -0.88 0.68 39.86
N SER A 133 -0.52 1.93 40.08
CA SER A 133 -0.04 2.44 41.37
C SER A 133 -0.40 3.91 41.53
N PHE A 134 -0.44 4.42 42.75
CA PHE A 134 -0.57 5.84 43.01
C PHE A 134 0.80 6.43 43.34
N THR A 135 1.16 7.55 42.70
CA THR A 135 2.48 8.18 42.87
C THR A 135 2.36 9.63 43.30
N ASN A 136 3.41 10.10 43.98
CA ASN A 136 3.69 11.51 44.26
C ASN A 136 5.22 11.68 44.20
N ALA A 137 5.78 11.49 43.01
CA ALA A 137 7.22 11.33 42.85
C ALA A 137 7.71 11.77 41.45
N PRO A 138 9.02 12.06 41.32
CA PRO A 138 9.66 12.23 40.02
C PRO A 138 9.54 10.97 39.17
N LEU A 139 9.49 11.16 37.85
CA LEU A 139 9.42 10.08 36.87
C LEU A 139 10.59 10.15 35.88
N ASN A 140 10.85 9.02 35.23
CA ASN A 140 11.80 8.93 34.14
C ASN A 140 11.08 9.03 32.79
N TYR A 141 11.62 9.87 31.91
CA TYR A 141 11.16 9.99 30.52
C TYR A 141 12.27 10.60 29.66
N THR A 142 12.40 10.12 28.44
CA THR A 142 13.36 10.65 27.47
C THR A 142 12.60 11.21 26.30
N ARG A 143 12.60 12.54 26.17
CA ARG A 143 12.06 13.19 24.98
C ARG A 143 12.94 12.83 23.78
N GLU A 144 12.30 12.38 22.73
CA GLU A 144 12.94 12.13 21.44
C GLU A 144 13.51 13.44 20.88
N ALA A 145 14.76 13.43 20.42
CA ALA A 145 15.47 14.66 20.07
C ALA A 145 14.84 15.37 18.87
N SER A 146 14.28 14.62 17.91
CA SER A 146 13.69 15.17 16.69
C SER A 146 12.44 16.04 16.93
N VAL A 147 11.76 15.87 18.07
CA VAL A 147 10.54 16.64 18.41
C VAL A 147 10.81 17.87 19.30
N LEU A 148 12.08 18.15 19.61
CA LEU A 148 12.46 19.24 20.50
C LEU A 148 12.63 20.56 19.73
N GLY A 149 12.30 21.65 20.42
CA GLY A 149 12.57 23.02 20.01
C GLY A 149 13.83 23.58 20.68
N ASN A 150 13.87 24.90 20.83
CA ASN A 150 15.01 25.58 21.43
C ASN A 150 15.08 25.36 22.94
N LYS A 151 16.30 25.39 23.48
CA LYS A 151 16.49 25.44 24.93
C LYS A 151 16.03 26.80 25.47
N VAL A 152 15.22 26.79 26.50
CA VAL A 152 14.75 28.00 27.20
C VAL A 152 15.56 28.17 28.48
N SER A 153 16.08 29.38 28.73
CA SER A 153 16.82 29.69 29.95
C SER A 153 15.95 29.42 31.19
N GLY A 154 16.48 28.67 32.15
CA GLY A 154 15.74 28.27 33.35
C GLY A 154 15.04 26.91 33.26
N LEU A 155 15.04 26.26 32.10
CA LEU A 155 14.63 24.86 31.93
C LEU A 155 15.83 23.99 31.52
N ASP A 156 16.01 22.83 32.16
CA ASP A 156 17.19 21.99 31.91
C ASP A 156 17.06 21.17 30.62
N VAL A 157 15.83 20.83 30.23
CA VAL A 157 15.50 20.09 29.00
C VAL A 157 14.93 21.05 27.96
N ALA A 158 15.27 20.85 26.69
CA ALA A 158 14.67 21.59 25.59
C ALA A 158 13.16 21.37 25.53
N THR A 159 12.42 22.41 25.19
CA THR A 159 10.95 22.37 25.10
C THR A 159 10.54 21.48 23.94
N PHE A 160 9.31 20.96 23.93
CA PHE A 160 8.75 20.45 22.69
C PHE A 160 8.66 21.60 21.69
N TYR A 161 8.94 21.31 20.42
CA TYR A 161 8.89 22.32 19.37
C TYR A 161 7.50 22.95 19.32
N GLU A 162 7.47 24.27 19.19
CA GLU A 162 6.24 25.00 18.98
C GLU A 162 6.47 26.21 18.09
N ARG A 163 5.40 26.64 17.44
CA ARG A 163 5.41 27.77 16.53
C ARG A 163 4.09 28.52 16.67
N ALA A 164 4.17 29.82 16.96
CA ALA A 164 2.99 30.68 16.94
C ALA A 164 2.50 30.91 15.51
N ARG A 165 1.18 31.04 15.34
CA ARG A 165 0.55 31.45 14.08
C ARG A 165 1.18 32.74 13.55
N ASN A 166 1.62 32.74 12.30
CA ASN A 166 2.13 33.93 11.66
C ASN A 166 0.96 34.80 11.17
N GLN A 167 0.68 35.92 11.85
CA GLN A 167 -0.34 36.88 11.43
C GLN A 167 0.13 37.81 10.30
N TYR A 168 1.34 37.62 9.75
CA TYR A 168 1.89 38.40 8.64
C TYR A 168 1.92 39.91 8.87
N LYS A 169 2.20 40.34 10.12
CA LYS A 169 2.22 41.76 10.54
C LYS A 169 3.28 42.60 9.82
N ASP A 170 4.29 41.95 9.25
CA ASP A 170 5.35 42.56 8.46
C ASP A 170 5.00 42.70 6.96
N LYS A 171 3.81 42.26 6.56
CA LYS A 171 3.33 42.32 5.17
C LYS A 171 2.33 43.45 4.96
N SER A 172 2.33 43.97 3.75
CA SER A 172 1.38 44.98 3.26
C SER A 172 0.21 44.30 2.54
N ALA A 173 -0.90 45.02 2.30
CA ALA A 173 -2.00 44.52 1.49
C ALA A 173 -1.55 44.05 0.09
N SER A 174 -0.50 44.67 -0.46
CA SER A 174 0.04 44.28 -1.77
C SER A 174 0.71 42.91 -1.78
N ASP A 175 1.07 42.34 -0.63
CA ASP A 175 1.63 40.99 -0.51
C ASP A 175 0.56 39.89 -0.55
N PHE A 176 -0.72 40.28 -0.46
CA PHE A 176 -1.86 39.39 -0.53
C PHE A 176 -2.49 39.38 -1.92
N VAL A 177 -3.20 38.30 -2.21
CA VAL A 177 -4.04 38.17 -3.40
C VAL A 177 -5.38 37.55 -2.99
N HIS A 178 -6.47 38.25 -3.30
CA HIS A 178 -7.82 37.74 -3.10
C HIS A 178 -8.10 36.64 -4.11
N ILE A 179 -8.61 35.50 -3.65
CA ILE A 179 -8.90 34.38 -4.53
C ILE A 179 -10.05 34.69 -5.51
N LYS A 180 -10.98 35.57 -5.11
CA LYS A 180 -12.08 36.01 -5.99
C LYS A 180 -11.61 36.84 -7.17
N ASP A 181 -10.57 37.65 -6.99
CA ASP A 181 -9.95 38.43 -8.07
C ASP A 181 -9.25 37.54 -9.10
N GLU A 182 -8.91 36.30 -8.72
CA GLU A 182 -8.29 35.30 -9.57
C GLU A 182 -9.30 34.30 -10.18
N GLY A 183 -10.59 34.58 -10.03
CA GLY A 183 -11.66 33.90 -10.76
C GLY A 183 -12.51 32.91 -9.97
N ALA A 184 -12.15 32.58 -8.72
CA ALA A 184 -13.01 31.78 -7.85
C ALA A 184 -14.26 32.58 -7.44
N LYS A 185 -15.41 31.92 -7.27
CA LYS A 185 -16.67 32.59 -6.92
C LYS A 185 -16.99 32.49 -5.44
N GLY A 186 -16.80 31.31 -4.83
CA GLY A 186 -17.13 31.09 -3.43
C GLY A 186 -18.63 31.23 -3.13
N ASP A 187 -19.49 30.97 -4.12
CA ASP A 187 -20.95 31.17 -4.03
C ASP A 187 -21.73 29.91 -3.57
N GLY A 188 -21.05 28.81 -3.27
CA GLY A 188 -21.65 27.54 -2.84
C GLY A 188 -22.29 26.71 -3.97
N SER A 189 -22.09 27.10 -5.23
CA SER A 189 -22.67 26.44 -6.40
C SER A 189 -21.72 26.30 -7.59
N THR A 190 -20.93 27.33 -7.90
CA THR A 190 -19.95 27.34 -8.98
C THR A 190 -18.81 26.37 -8.66
N ASP A 191 -18.42 25.57 -9.65
CA ASP A 191 -17.23 24.71 -9.55
C ASP A 191 -15.97 25.58 -9.58
N ASP A 192 -15.36 25.75 -8.41
CA ASP A 192 -14.18 26.59 -8.19
C ASP A 192 -12.87 25.80 -8.32
N THR A 193 -12.92 24.49 -8.62
CA THR A 193 -11.75 23.59 -8.61
C THR A 193 -10.60 24.13 -9.44
N GLN A 194 -10.87 24.51 -10.70
CA GLN A 194 -9.83 24.98 -11.61
C GLN A 194 -9.29 26.36 -11.22
N ALA A 195 -10.16 27.25 -10.72
CA ALA A 195 -9.76 28.58 -10.28
C ALA A 195 -8.84 28.48 -9.05
N VAL A 196 -9.25 27.72 -8.03
CA VAL A 196 -8.45 27.48 -6.82
C VAL A 196 -7.11 26.83 -7.17
N GLN A 197 -7.11 25.78 -8.00
CA GLN A 197 -5.86 25.11 -8.41
C GLN A 197 -4.93 26.05 -9.18
N SER A 198 -5.47 26.92 -10.04
CA SER A 198 -4.70 27.90 -10.80
C SER A 198 -4.02 28.92 -9.89
N VAL A 199 -4.71 29.39 -8.86
CA VAL A 199 -4.16 30.33 -7.87
C VAL A 199 -3.02 29.68 -7.08
N PHE A 200 -3.20 28.46 -6.58
CA PHE A 200 -2.13 27.71 -5.90
C PHE A 200 -0.92 27.48 -6.81
N ASN A 201 -1.14 27.16 -8.08
CA ASN A 201 -0.06 26.98 -9.05
C ASN A 201 0.67 28.28 -9.41
N LYS A 202 -0.07 29.40 -9.52
CA LYS A 202 0.48 30.72 -9.85
C LYS A 202 1.36 31.28 -8.74
N TYR A 203 0.96 31.06 -7.48
CA TYR A 203 1.66 31.59 -6.30
C TYR A 203 2.49 30.55 -5.55
N LYS A 204 2.73 29.38 -6.16
CA LYS A 204 3.68 28.38 -5.65
C LYS A 204 5.06 29.01 -5.46
N GLY A 205 5.76 28.62 -4.39
CA GLY A 205 7.02 29.28 -3.99
C GLY A 205 6.83 30.56 -3.16
N GLY A 206 5.60 31.00 -2.92
CA GLY A 206 5.29 32.00 -1.90
C GLY A 206 5.46 33.45 -2.34
N SER A 207 5.28 33.76 -3.63
CA SER A 207 5.34 35.13 -4.15
C SER A 207 4.21 36.05 -3.64
N LYS A 208 3.08 35.46 -3.22
CA LYS A 208 1.97 36.12 -2.51
C LYS A 208 1.45 35.25 -1.37
N ILE A 209 0.72 35.86 -0.44
CA ILE A 209 -0.14 35.16 0.51
C ILE A 209 -1.54 35.13 -0.10
N ILE A 210 -2.11 33.94 -0.22
CA ILE A 210 -3.40 33.74 -0.85
C ILE A 210 -4.47 33.98 0.20
N TYR A 211 -5.27 35.02 -0.02
CA TYR A 211 -6.39 35.38 0.82
C TYR A 211 -7.65 34.72 0.28
N ILE A 212 -8.17 33.73 1.01
CA ILE A 212 -9.40 33.04 0.65
C ILE A 212 -10.55 33.85 1.21
N ASP A 213 -11.18 34.68 0.39
CA ASP A 213 -12.34 35.48 0.78
C ASP A 213 -13.45 34.60 1.37
N ALA A 214 -14.27 35.15 2.27
CA ALA A 214 -15.38 34.41 2.87
C ALA A 214 -16.33 33.88 1.79
N GLY A 215 -16.78 32.64 1.95
CA GLY A 215 -17.62 31.97 0.96
C GLY A 215 -17.46 30.46 0.98
N THR A 216 -18.23 29.79 0.12
CA THR A 216 -18.19 28.33 -0.05
C THR A 216 -17.72 27.98 -1.46
N TYR A 217 -16.50 27.47 -1.57
CA TYR A 217 -15.86 27.09 -2.82
C TYR A 217 -16.12 25.62 -3.10
N ILE A 218 -16.93 25.32 -4.12
CA ILE A 218 -17.27 23.94 -4.48
C ILE A 218 -16.10 23.32 -5.25
N LEU A 219 -15.57 22.21 -4.75
CA LEU A 219 -14.49 21.45 -5.36
C LEU A 219 -15.03 20.10 -5.86
N LYS A 220 -14.90 19.84 -7.16
CA LYS A 220 -15.33 18.61 -7.84
C LYS A 220 -14.19 17.67 -8.23
N ASP A 221 -12.95 18.06 -7.93
CA ASP A 221 -11.77 17.22 -8.09
C ASP A 221 -10.74 17.55 -6.99
N THR A 222 -9.67 16.77 -6.91
CA THR A 222 -8.53 17.02 -6.04
C THR A 222 -7.86 18.35 -6.40
N VAL A 223 -7.67 19.18 -5.39
CA VAL A 223 -6.82 20.37 -5.45
C VAL A 223 -5.51 20.08 -4.70
N ILE A 224 -4.40 20.27 -5.39
CA ILE A 224 -3.04 20.10 -4.85
C ILE A 224 -2.53 21.46 -4.38
N ILE A 225 -2.09 21.51 -3.13
CA ILE A 225 -1.40 22.66 -2.52
C ILE A 225 0.11 22.39 -2.62
N PRO A 226 0.83 23.04 -3.56
CA PRO A 226 2.26 22.83 -3.73
C PRO A 226 3.08 23.48 -2.61
N SER A 227 4.30 23.00 -2.43
CA SER A 227 5.29 23.61 -1.53
C SER A 227 5.49 25.11 -1.83
N GLY A 228 5.65 25.89 -0.77
CA GLY A 228 5.82 27.34 -0.76
C GLY A 228 4.51 28.14 -0.62
N VAL A 229 3.35 27.50 -0.74
CA VAL A 229 2.06 28.18 -0.64
C VAL A 229 1.73 28.61 0.79
N ARG A 230 1.15 29.81 0.92
CA ARG A 230 0.69 30.41 2.17
C ARG A 230 -0.75 30.88 1.99
N ILE A 231 -1.64 30.42 2.86
CA ILE A 231 -3.10 30.62 2.77
C ILE A 231 -3.60 31.23 4.07
N VAL A 232 -4.47 32.24 3.95
CA VAL A 232 -5.24 32.83 5.05
C VAL A 232 -6.69 32.96 4.61
N GLY A 233 -7.63 32.40 5.36
CA GLY A 233 -9.06 32.62 5.14
C GLY A 233 -9.61 33.85 5.86
N GLU A 234 -10.77 34.29 5.42
CA GLU A 234 -11.55 35.38 6.00
C GLU A 234 -12.69 34.80 6.85
N THR A 235 -12.41 34.44 8.10
CA THR A 235 -13.39 33.90 9.06
C THR A 235 -14.06 32.60 8.58
N TRP A 236 -15.03 32.66 7.65
CA TRP A 236 -15.87 31.54 7.20
C TRP A 236 -15.57 31.12 5.76
N SER A 237 -14.30 30.87 5.45
CA SER A 237 -13.84 30.43 4.14
C SER A 237 -13.87 28.91 4.02
N GLN A 238 -14.82 28.40 3.23
CA GLN A 238 -15.15 26.96 3.17
C GLN A 238 -14.73 26.33 1.84
N SER A 239 -13.96 25.25 1.87
CA SER A 239 -13.76 24.37 0.70
C SER A 239 -14.67 23.16 0.83
N ALA A 240 -15.58 22.97 -0.13
CA ALA A 240 -16.64 21.97 -0.06
C ALA A 240 -16.50 20.92 -1.17
N ALA A 241 -16.20 19.67 -0.80
CA ALA A 241 -16.20 18.54 -1.74
C ALA A 241 -17.60 18.28 -2.28
N TYR A 242 -17.72 18.06 -3.58
CA TYR A 242 -19.00 17.77 -4.22
C TYR A 242 -18.86 16.93 -5.50
N GLY A 243 -19.86 16.09 -5.77
CA GLY A 243 -20.02 15.39 -7.04
C GLY A 243 -19.46 13.98 -7.08
N ASP A 244 -19.75 13.28 -8.18
CA ASP A 244 -19.55 11.84 -8.36
C ASP A 244 -18.10 11.37 -8.19
N VAL A 245 -17.13 12.28 -8.36
CA VAL A 245 -15.70 12.05 -8.17
C VAL A 245 -15.38 11.58 -6.75
N PHE A 246 -16.22 11.96 -5.77
CA PHE A 246 -16.08 11.59 -4.36
C PHE A 246 -17.13 10.56 -3.90
N SER A 247 -17.80 9.87 -4.83
CA SER A 247 -18.90 8.94 -4.51
C SER A 247 -18.47 7.51 -4.15
N ASN A 248 -17.20 7.15 -4.36
CA ASN A 248 -16.76 5.75 -4.24
C ASN A 248 -15.87 5.52 -3.00
N ALA A 249 -16.43 4.92 -1.96
CA ALA A 249 -15.71 4.58 -0.72
C ALA A 249 -14.67 3.46 -0.89
N ASP A 250 -14.76 2.62 -1.92
CA ASP A 250 -13.76 1.58 -2.25
C ASP A 250 -12.54 2.16 -2.97
N LYS A 251 -12.70 3.34 -3.58
CA LYS A 251 -11.65 4.09 -4.27
C LYS A 251 -11.64 5.54 -3.79
N PRO A 252 -11.28 5.79 -2.51
CA PRO A 252 -11.33 7.14 -1.96
C PRO A 252 -10.49 8.11 -2.77
N LYS A 253 -10.96 9.35 -2.86
CA LYS A 253 -10.30 10.43 -3.57
C LYS A 253 -10.15 11.65 -2.67
N VAL A 254 -8.97 12.23 -2.71
CA VAL A 254 -8.59 13.38 -1.89
C VAL A 254 -9.25 14.65 -2.43
N MET A 255 -9.81 15.48 -1.55
CA MET A 255 -10.24 16.84 -1.88
C MET A 255 -9.03 17.79 -1.86
N LEU A 256 -8.36 17.96 -0.72
CA LEU A 256 -7.14 18.78 -0.61
C LEU A 256 -5.91 17.91 -0.38
N ARG A 257 -4.99 17.91 -1.34
CA ARG A 257 -3.70 17.22 -1.24
C ARG A 257 -2.60 18.24 -0.90
N VAL A 258 -2.06 18.16 0.30
CA VAL A 258 -1.02 19.08 0.80
C VAL A 258 0.36 18.51 0.48
N GLY A 259 0.95 19.00 -0.61
CA GLY A 259 2.13 18.43 -1.26
C GLY A 259 1.88 17.06 -1.89
N ASN A 260 2.77 16.64 -2.77
CA ASN A 260 2.84 15.26 -3.24
C ASN A 260 3.71 14.41 -2.30
N GLU A 261 3.57 13.09 -2.37
CA GLU A 261 4.42 12.19 -1.59
C GLU A 261 5.90 12.42 -1.95
N GLY A 262 6.73 12.69 -0.93
CA GLY A 262 8.16 12.96 -1.10
C GLY A 262 8.51 14.44 -1.29
N ASP A 263 7.53 15.33 -1.44
CA ASP A 263 7.79 16.76 -1.41
C ASP A 263 8.34 17.17 -0.04
N VAL A 264 9.38 18.02 -0.07
CA VAL A 264 9.97 18.62 1.13
C VAL A 264 9.88 20.13 1.00
N GLY A 265 9.37 20.82 2.01
CA GLY A 265 9.32 22.28 1.99
C GLY A 265 8.46 22.90 3.08
N ASN A 266 7.82 24.01 2.72
CA ASN A 266 7.03 24.83 3.64
C ASN A 266 5.64 25.09 3.08
N ILE A 267 4.61 24.96 3.92
CA ILE A 267 3.21 25.30 3.59
C ILE A 267 2.59 25.90 4.84
N GLU A 268 1.83 26.99 4.70
CA GLU A 268 1.04 27.54 5.80
C GLU A 268 -0.43 27.66 5.40
N MET A 269 -1.31 27.16 6.26
CA MET A 269 -2.77 27.24 6.08
C MET A 269 -3.40 27.80 7.34
N GLN A 270 -4.25 28.82 7.22
CA GLN A 270 -4.86 29.48 8.37
C GLN A 270 -6.32 29.83 8.12
N ASP A 271 -7.16 29.72 9.15
CA ASP A 271 -8.54 30.21 9.18
C ASP A 271 -9.43 29.61 8.06
N LEU A 272 -9.48 28.28 7.94
CA LEU A 272 -10.23 27.56 6.89
C LEU A 272 -11.21 26.53 7.46
N ILE A 273 -12.30 26.30 6.73
CA ILE A 273 -13.21 25.18 6.99
C ILE A 273 -13.22 24.26 5.76
N LEU A 274 -13.05 22.97 6.00
CA LEU A 274 -13.17 21.92 4.99
C LEU A 274 -14.49 21.18 5.22
N THR A 275 -15.30 21.02 4.18
CA THR A 275 -16.64 20.44 4.30
C THR A 275 -16.99 19.64 3.05
N SER A 276 -18.21 19.11 3.01
CA SER A 276 -18.78 18.49 1.83
C SER A 276 -20.24 18.89 1.64
N LYS A 277 -20.74 18.71 0.42
CA LYS A 277 -22.13 18.93 0.05
C LYS A 277 -22.72 17.62 -0.49
N GLY A 278 -23.83 17.18 0.07
CA GLY A 278 -24.47 15.91 -0.27
C GLY A 278 -23.61 14.69 0.10
N PRO A 279 -23.94 13.49 -0.44
CA PRO A 279 -23.14 12.30 -0.17
C PRO A 279 -21.79 12.36 -0.87
N THR A 280 -20.73 12.20 -0.08
CA THR A 280 -19.36 12.07 -0.56
C THR A 280 -18.64 10.92 0.15
N PRO A 281 -19.19 9.69 0.16
CA PRO A 281 -18.65 8.56 0.93
C PRO A 281 -17.20 8.19 0.56
N GLY A 282 -16.71 8.59 -0.62
CA GLY A 282 -15.34 8.40 -1.08
C GLY A 282 -14.39 9.56 -0.83
N VAL A 283 -14.82 10.68 -0.23
CA VAL A 283 -13.89 11.80 -0.01
C VAL A 283 -12.88 11.51 1.10
N VAL A 284 -11.64 11.88 0.86
CA VAL A 284 -10.63 12.18 1.89
C VAL A 284 -10.50 13.70 1.94
N LEU A 285 -10.94 14.36 3.03
CA LEU A 285 -11.01 15.83 3.03
C LEU A 285 -9.62 16.45 2.89
N MET A 286 -8.64 15.93 3.62
CA MET A 286 -7.26 16.38 3.55
C MET A 286 -6.27 15.21 3.61
N GLU A 287 -5.35 15.15 2.64
CA GLU A 287 -4.18 14.26 2.64
C GLU A 287 -2.92 15.10 2.77
N TRP A 288 -2.20 14.95 3.88
CA TRP A 288 -0.99 15.68 4.21
C TRP A 288 0.24 14.83 3.87
N ASN A 289 0.92 15.17 2.77
CA ASN A 289 2.05 14.41 2.24
C ASN A 289 3.40 15.09 2.42
N ILE A 290 3.41 16.43 2.46
CA ILE A 290 4.64 17.20 2.51
C ILE A 290 5.44 16.88 3.78
N GLN A 291 6.74 16.69 3.62
CA GLN A 291 7.68 16.75 4.73
C GLN A 291 8.09 18.20 4.96
N ALA A 292 7.91 18.71 6.18
CA ALA A 292 8.43 20.01 6.56
C ALA A 292 9.96 20.04 6.42
N LYS A 293 10.50 21.10 5.81
CA LYS A 293 11.96 21.31 5.66
C LYS A 293 12.65 21.43 7.01
N SER A 294 12.02 22.09 7.96
CA SER A 294 12.31 22.11 9.39
C SER A 294 11.01 21.98 10.17
N ASN A 295 11.07 21.60 11.45
CA ASN A 295 9.88 21.51 12.29
C ASN A 295 9.05 22.80 12.17
N GLY A 296 7.74 22.67 11.95
CA GLY A 296 6.81 23.79 11.81
C GLY A 296 6.81 24.51 10.46
N ASP A 297 7.67 24.18 9.50
CA ASP A 297 7.65 24.83 8.16
C ASP A 297 6.41 24.46 7.34
N ALA A 298 5.88 23.26 7.54
CA ALA A 298 4.59 22.84 7.02
C ALA A 298 3.60 22.80 8.20
N ALA A 299 2.59 23.68 8.18
CA ALA A 299 1.75 23.92 9.34
C ALA A 299 0.36 24.43 8.99
N LEU A 300 -0.58 24.18 9.92
CA LEU A 300 -1.91 24.76 9.91
C LEU A 300 -2.30 25.32 11.28
N TRP A 301 -3.15 26.35 11.26
CA TRP A 301 -3.77 26.97 12.44
C TRP A 301 -5.22 27.28 12.15
N ASP A 302 -6.14 26.93 13.06
CA ASP A 302 -7.56 27.27 12.89
C ASP A 302 -8.11 26.74 11.54
N VAL A 303 -7.73 25.50 11.21
CA VAL A 303 -8.23 24.78 10.03
C VAL A 303 -9.08 23.62 10.53
N HIS A 304 -10.37 23.68 10.25
CA HIS A 304 -11.36 22.76 10.77
C HIS A 304 -11.98 21.93 9.65
N ILE A 305 -12.41 20.70 9.96
CA ILE A 305 -13.20 19.85 9.09
C ILE A 305 -14.58 19.72 9.72
N ARG A 306 -15.63 20.07 8.96
CA ARG A 306 -17.01 20.08 9.43
C ARG A 306 -17.90 19.39 8.41
N LEU A 307 -18.44 18.21 8.72
CA LEU A 307 -19.24 17.42 7.77
C LEU A 307 -20.70 17.31 8.20
N GLY A 308 -21.60 17.91 7.42
CA GLY A 308 -23.03 17.97 7.72
C GLY A 308 -23.40 19.02 8.78
N GLY A 309 -24.66 19.00 9.21
CA GLY A 309 -25.16 19.83 10.31
C GLY A 309 -25.19 21.33 10.01
N ALA A 310 -25.18 21.74 8.73
CA ALA A 310 -25.27 23.14 8.36
C ALA A 310 -26.04 23.36 7.05
N VAL A 311 -26.66 24.53 6.92
CA VAL A 311 -27.35 25.01 5.71
C VAL A 311 -26.38 24.97 4.52
N GLY A 312 -26.87 24.48 3.39
CA GLY A 312 -26.10 24.34 2.14
C GLY A 312 -25.32 23.03 2.02
N THR A 313 -25.17 22.25 3.10
CA THR A 313 -24.51 20.93 3.06
C THR A 313 -25.38 19.83 2.50
N GLN A 314 -26.72 19.98 2.47
CA GLN A 314 -27.69 18.91 2.10
C GLN A 314 -27.59 17.68 3.03
N LEU A 315 -27.16 17.92 4.27
CA LEU A 315 -26.85 16.92 5.28
C LEU A 315 -27.34 17.44 6.64
N THR A 316 -28.60 17.89 6.69
CA THR A 316 -29.26 18.44 7.88
C THR A 316 -30.20 17.39 8.48
N PRO A 317 -30.87 17.65 9.62
CA PRO A 317 -31.90 16.75 10.16
C PRO A 317 -33.02 16.42 9.17
N ALA A 318 -33.29 17.29 8.19
CA ALA A 318 -34.28 17.04 7.15
C ALA A 318 -33.89 15.88 6.21
N GLU A 319 -32.62 15.80 5.81
CA GLU A 319 -32.11 14.72 4.97
C GLU A 319 -31.64 13.51 5.79
N CYS A 320 -31.08 13.75 6.97
CA CYS A 320 -30.33 12.80 7.77
C CYS A 320 -30.79 12.78 9.24
N PRO A 321 -32.08 12.54 9.53
CA PRO A 321 -32.62 12.58 10.89
C PRO A 321 -31.90 11.61 11.84
N PRO A 322 -32.00 11.78 13.18
CA PRO A 322 -31.32 10.90 14.13
C PRO A 322 -31.84 9.45 14.00
N SER A 323 -30.96 8.54 13.60
CA SER A 323 -31.27 7.13 13.37
C SER A 323 -31.23 6.34 14.68
N LYS A 324 -32.41 5.89 15.14
CA LYS A 324 -32.55 5.03 16.34
C LYS A 324 -32.72 3.54 16.01
N SER A 325 -32.80 3.19 14.73
CA SER A 325 -32.85 1.80 14.23
C SER A 325 -32.24 1.73 12.83
N GLY A 326 -31.39 0.72 12.58
CA GLY A 326 -30.76 0.56 11.27
C GLY A 326 -29.78 1.69 10.92
N THR A 327 -29.79 2.10 9.65
CA THR A 327 -28.97 3.18 9.08
C THR A 327 -29.84 4.15 8.30
N ASN A 328 -29.52 5.45 8.32
CA ASN A 328 -30.05 6.39 7.34
C ASN A 328 -29.64 6.00 5.90
N PRO A 329 -30.29 6.56 4.87
CA PRO A 329 -29.94 6.30 3.47
C PRO A 329 -28.48 6.65 3.15
N ASP A 330 -27.96 6.08 2.06
CA ASP A 330 -26.59 6.33 1.59
C ASP A 330 -26.28 7.81 1.30
N THR A 331 -27.32 8.65 1.11
CA THR A 331 -27.19 10.10 0.99
C THR A 331 -26.58 10.76 2.22
N CYS A 332 -26.62 10.10 3.38
CA CYS A 332 -26.04 10.57 4.64
C CYS A 332 -24.60 10.08 4.87
N LYS A 333 -23.97 9.41 3.90
CA LYS A 333 -22.55 9.05 3.96
C LYS A 333 -21.68 10.20 3.44
N VAL A 334 -20.86 10.78 4.32
CA VAL A 334 -20.23 12.09 4.09
C VAL A 334 -18.73 12.03 3.84
N ALA A 335 -18.02 10.99 4.29
CA ALA A 335 -16.58 10.86 4.03
C ALA A 335 -16.05 9.43 4.21
N SER A 336 -14.93 9.14 3.55
CA SER A 336 -14.11 7.95 3.77
C SER A 336 -13.07 8.19 4.89
N LEU A 337 -12.51 9.40 4.95
CA LEU A 337 -11.50 9.82 5.92
C LEU A 337 -11.45 11.36 6.04
N LEU A 338 -11.32 11.90 7.25
CA LEU A 338 -11.24 13.36 7.43
C LEU A 338 -9.81 13.87 7.17
N LEU A 339 -8.81 13.30 7.85
CA LEU A 339 -7.40 13.69 7.69
C LEU A 339 -6.49 12.47 7.60
N HIS A 340 -5.64 12.43 6.56
CA HIS A 340 -4.56 11.46 6.42
C HIS A 340 -3.19 12.15 6.50
N ILE A 341 -2.40 11.89 7.54
CA ILE A 341 -0.99 12.30 7.63
C ILE A 341 -0.12 11.11 7.22
N THR A 342 0.46 11.19 6.02
CA THR A 342 1.10 10.01 5.38
C THR A 342 2.50 9.72 5.93
N PRO A 343 3.08 8.52 5.68
CA PRO A 343 4.27 8.05 6.39
C PRO A 343 5.51 8.95 6.29
N LYS A 344 5.69 9.63 5.15
CA LYS A 344 6.85 10.51 4.91
C LYS A 344 6.61 11.96 5.32
N ALA A 345 5.38 12.32 5.63
CA ALA A 345 5.00 13.69 5.90
C ALA A 345 5.44 14.14 7.29
N SER A 346 5.54 15.45 7.50
CA SER A 346 5.59 16.06 8.84
C SER A 346 4.80 17.35 8.84
N GLY A 347 4.22 17.70 9.99
CA GLY A 347 3.41 18.90 10.10
C GLY A 347 3.24 19.42 11.52
N TYR A 348 2.83 20.68 11.62
CA TYR A 348 2.42 21.33 12.85
C TYR A 348 0.94 21.71 12.75
N PHE A 349 0.09 21.05 13.52
CA PHE A 349 -1.36 21.21 13.52
C PHE A 349 -1.75 21.85 14.84
N ASP A 350 -2.22 23.09 14.82
CA ASP A 350 -2.61 23.83 16.04
C ASP A 350 -4.08 24.26 15.89
N ASN A 351 -4.92 23.91 16.87
CA ASN A 351 -6.37 24.15 16.85
C ASN A 351 -7.07 23.60 15.59
N LEU A 352 -7.01 22.27 15.40
CA LEU A 352 -7.76 21.56 14.35
C LEU A 352 -8.92 20.78 14.96
N TRP A 353 -10.11 20.96 14.40
CA TRP A 353 -11.30 20.22 14.81
C TRP A 353 -11.84 19.42 13.64
N ALA A 354 -11.87 18.10 13.77
CA ALA A 354 -12.39 17.17 12.78
C ALA A 354 -13.75 16.63 13.23
N TRP A 355 -14.81 17.37 12.90
CA TRP A 355 -16.16 17.16 13.40
C TRP A 355 -17.09 16.61 12.33
N VAL A 356 -17.68 15.46 12.64
CA VAL A 356 -18.79 14.86 11.89
C VAL A 356 -20.07 15.21 12.63
N ALA A 357 -20.99 15.92 12.00
CA ALA A 357 -22.07 16.59 12.71
C ALA A 357 -22.97 15.64 13.51
N ASP A 358 -23.07 15.89 14.81
CA ASP A 358 -24.00 15.22 15.72
C ASP A 358 -25.31 16.00 15.90
N HIS A 359 -25.29 17.31 15.62
CA HIS A 359 -26.46 18.21 15.57
C HIS A 359 -26.35 19.30 14.48
N GLN A 360 -27.48 19.96 14.19
CA GLN A 360 -27.56 21.12 13.30
C GLN A 360 -27.07 22.37 14.04
N ILE A 361 -26.06 23.05 13.50
CA ILE A 361 -25.48 24.27 14.08
C ILE A 361 -26.12 25.56 13.57
N ASP A 362 -26.74 25.53 12.38
CA ASP A 362 -27.55 26.67 11.92
C ASP A 362 -28.89 26.60 12.64
N ASP A 363 -28.90 27.21 13.82
CA ASP A 363 -29.99 27.26 14.79
C ASP A 363 -31.28 27.80 14.13
N PRO A 364 -32.34 26.96 13.97
CA PRO A 364 -33.63 27.43 13.44
C PRO A 364 -34.43 28.28 14.45
N HIS A 365 -33.97 28.38 15.70
CA HIS A 365 -34.61 28.99 16.86
C HIS A 365 -33.63 29.85 17.69
N LEU A 366 -32.84 30.72 17.04
CA LEU A 366 -31.80 31.59 17.64
C LEU A 366 -32.20 32.40 18.90
N GLU A 367 -33.49 32.56 19.16
CA GLU A 367 -34.02 33.32 20.31
C GLU A 367 -34.52 32.43 21.46
N ASP A 368 -34.48 31.09 21.31
CA ASP A 368 -34.86 30.15 22.35
C ASP A 368 -33.64 29.72 23.18
N ALA A 369 -33.52 30.26 24.39
CA ALA A 369 -32.46 29.94 25.33
C ALA A 369 -32.45 28.47 25.81
N GLN A 370 -33.49 27.69 25.48
CA GLN A 370 -33.61 26.26 25.78
C GLN A 370 -33.53 25.39 24.51
N ASN A 371 -33.09 25.95 23.38
CA ASN A 371 -32.93 25.17 22.16
C ASN A 371 -31.83 24.12 22.35
N ASN A 372 -32.22 22.84 22.32
CA ASN A 372 -31.31 21.71 22.46
C ASN A 372 -30.53 21.39 21.18
N MET A 373 -30.75 22.14 20.09
CA MET A 373 -30.27 21.89 18.73
C MET A 373 -30.71 20.53 18.19
N GLU A 374 -31.23 20.49 16.96
CA GLU A 374 -31.77 19.24 16.42
C GLU A 374 -30.62 18.29 16.03
N GLN A 375 -30.62 17.09 16.61
CA GLN A 375 -29.63 16.04 16.32
C GLN A 375 -29.82 15.45 14.91
N LEU A 376 -28.75 14.87 14.35
CA LEU A 376 -28.77 14.20 13.05
C LEU A 376 -27.83 12.97 13.03
N SER A 377 -27.97 12.09 12.04
CA SER A 377 -27.02 10.99 11.79
C SER A 377 -26.42 11.08 10.40
N VAL A 378 -25.18 11.56 10.33
CA VAL A 378 -24.31 11.50 9.14
C VAL A 378 -23.10 10.60 9.41
N TYR A 379 -22.57 9.98 8.36
CA TYR A 379 -21.58 8.91 8.49
C TYR A 379 -20.28 9.24 7.78
N SER A 380 -19.21 9.46 8.55
CA SER A 380 -17.83 9.31 8.07
C SER A 380 -17.27 7.99 8.53
N ALA A 381 -16.55 7.26 7.66
CA ALA A 381 -15.92 6.02 8.08
C ALA A 381 -14.80 6.26 9.13
N ARG A 382 -13.97 7.31 8.96
CA ARG A 382 -12.73 7.50 9.74
C ARG A 382 -12.48 8.98 10.05
N GLY A 383 -11.95 9.26 11.23
CA GLY A 383 -11.49 10.59 11.65
C GLY A 383 -10.10 10.91 11.12
N ILE A 384 -9.10 10.85 12.00
CA ILE A 384 -7.70 11.22 11.70
C ILE A 384 -6.81 9.97 11.69
N LEU A 385 -6.14 9.72 10.56
CA LEU A 385 -5.11 8.69 10.41
C LEU A 385 -3.72 9.33 10.40
N VAL A 386 -2.85 8.90 11.31
CA VAL A 386 -1.48 9.39 11.45
C VAL A 386 -0.50 8.22 11.25
N GLU A 387 0.27 8.30 10.16
CA GLU A 387 1.32 7.33 9.84
C GLU A 387 2.72 7.96 9.83
N SER A 388 2.82 9.28 10.00
CA SER A 388 4.08 10.02 9.94
C SER A 388 5.17 9.38 10.79
N GLN A 389 6.34 9.22 10.19
CA GLN A 389 7.56 8.78 10.88
C GLN A 389 8.53 9.94 11.17
N LYS A 390 8.05 11.18 11.02
CA LYS A 390 8.81 12.42 11.18
C LYS A 390 8.19 13.24 12.30
N ALA A 391 8.97 14.19 12.82
CA ALA A 391 8.53 15.08 13.88
C ALA A 391 7.23 15.80 13.50
N THR A 392 6.13 15.43 14.18
CA THR A 392 4.78 15.92 13.89
C THR A 392 4.07 16.30 15.19
N PHE A 393 3.36 17.42 15.16
CA PHE A 393 2.80 18.07 16.35
C PHE A 393 1.30 18.28 16.15
N LEU A 394 0.47 17.76 17.05
CA LEU A 394 -0.98 17.95 17.04
C LEU A 394 -1.42 18.62 18.34
N TYR A 395 -1.52 19.95 18.34
CA TYR A 395 -1.84 20.73 19.51
C TYR A 395 -3.28 21.24 19.49
N GLY A 396 -4.02 20.95 20.56
CA GLY A 396 -5.43 21.31 20.71
C GLY A 396 -6.29 20.72 19.61
N THR A 397 -6.09 19.44 19.28
CA THR A 397 -6.84 18.80 18.20
C THR A 397 -7.97 17.94 18.73
N ALA A 398 -9.12 17.98 18.05
CA ALA A 398 -10.28 17.14 18.35
C ALA A 398 -10.72 16.38 17.10
N SER A 399 -11.16 15.14 17.26
CA SER A 399 -11.80 14.35 16.20
C SER A 399 -12.98 13.61 16.79
N GLU A 400 -14.15 13.72 16.17
CA GLU A 400 -15.40 13.28 16.79
C GLU A 400 -16.36 12.63 15.79
N HIS A 401 -17.10 11.66 16.30
CA HIS A 401 -18.28 11.03 15.69
C HIS A 401 -18.05 10.29 14.36
N SER A 402 -16.81 9.92 14.04
CA SER A 402 -16.52 8.97 12.96
C SER A 402 -16.89 7.53 13.34
N VAL A 403 -17.28 6.71 12.37
CA VAL A 403 -17.83 5.36 12.61
C VAL A 403 -16.76 4.39 13.12
N PHE A 404 -15.56 4.37 12.53
CA PHE A 404 -14.53 3.39 12.89
C PHE A 404 -13.67 3.85 14.06
N TYR A 405 -13.08 5.03 13.93
CA TYR A 405 -12.20 5.61 14.92
C TYR A 405 -12.12 7.13 14.77
N GLN A 406 -11.80 7.80 15.89
CA GLN A 406 -11.51 9.23 15.91
C GLN A 406 -10.04 9.49 15.58
N TYR A 407 -9.12 8.80 16.26
CA TYR A 407 -7.69 8.81 15.93
C TYR A 407 -7.15 7.40 15.70
N ASN A 408 -6.35 7.24 14.66
CA ASN A 408 -5.55 6.04 14.43
C ASN A 408 -4.10 6.42 14.20
N PHE A 409 -3.24 6.08 15.16
CA PHE A 409 -1.80 6.14 15.01
C PHE A 409 -1.32 4.75 14.57
N TYR A 410 -0.88 4.64 13.33
CA TYR A 410 -0.46 3.38 12.73
C TYR A 410 0.97 3.48 12.22
N ARG A 411 1.91 2.74 12.84
CA ARG A 411 3.35 2.78 12.50
C ARG A 411 3.96 4.17 12.53
N ALA A 412 3.35 5.09 13.28
CA ALA A 412 3.81 6.45 13.42
C ALA A 412 5.00 6.52 14.39
N SER A 413 5.86 7.51 14.18
CA SER A 413 6.94 7.80 15.11
C SER A 413 7.27 9.28 15.19
N ASN A 414 7.79 9.69 16.36
CA ASN A 414 8.20 11.07 16.63
C ASN A 414 6.98 12.03 16.64
N ILE A 415 5.93 11.65 17.38
CA ILE A 415 4.67 12.39 17.44
C ILE A 415 4.49 13.01 18.83
N VAL A 416 4.06 14.26 18.88
CA VAL A 416 3.65 14.93 20.13
C VAL A 416 2.24 15.51 19.95
N THR A 417 1.32 15.19 20.84
CA THR A 417 -0.03 15.75 20.83
C THR A 417 -0.51 16.18 22.21
N THR A 418 -1.18 17.34 22.31
CA THR A 418 -1.73 17.92 23.55
C THR A 418 -2.75 19.02 23.29
N PHE A 419 -3.90 19.13 23.92
CA PHE A 419 -4.79 18.08 24.42
C PHE A 419 -5.46 17.40 23.20
N LEU A 420 -5.60 16.08 23.24
CA LEU A 420 -6.38 15.34 22.24
C LEU A 420 -7.77 15.05 22.81
N GLN A 421 -8.83 15.40 22.08
CA GLN A 421 -10.21 15.11 22.50
C GLN A 421 -10.95 14.26 21.46
N THR A 422 -11.84 13.38 21.94
CA THR A 422 -12.73 12.56 21.10
C THR A 422 -14.11 12.32 21.70
N GLU A 423 -15.10 12.17 20.81
CA GLU A 423 -16.42 11.59 21.13
C GLU A 423 -16.80 10.50 20.13
N SER A 424 -17.44 9.44 20.62
CA SER A 424 -18.09 8.45 19.77
C SER A 424 -19.38 8.99 19.14
N ALA A 425 -19.80 8.43 18.01
CA ALA A 425 -20.99 8.89 17.32
C ALA A 425 -22.28 8.54 18.09
N TYR A 426 -23.18 9.50 18.27
CA TYR A 426 -24.32 9.37 19.21
C TYR A 426 -25.30 8.25 18.85
N PHE A 427 -25.37 7.91 17.57
CA PHE A 427 -26.20 6.83 17.06
C PHE A 427 -25.66 5.44 17.43
N GLN A 428 -24.35 5.27 17.67
CA GLN A 428 -23.76 3.95 17.98
C GLN A 428 -24.29 3.44 19.33
N PRO A 429 -24.58 2.12 19.45
CA PRO A 429 -24.31 1.02 18.52
C PRO A 429 -25.37 0.80 17.43
N THR A 430 -26.16 1.81 17.06
CA THR A 430 -27.23 1.72 16.04
C THR A 430 -27.01 2.69 14.86
N PRO A 431 -26.34 2.27 13.78
CA PRO A 431 -25.73 0.95 13.60
C PRO A 431 -24.42 0.83 14.37
N LYS A 432 -23.98 -0.41 14.54
CA LYS A 432 -22.64 -0.70 15.07
C LYS A 432 -21.60 -0.54 13.96
N PRO A 433 -20.36 -0.14 14.27
CA PRO A 433 -19.29 -0.23 13.28
C PRO A 433 -19.11 -1.69 12.83
N PRO A 434 -18.79 -1.95 11.55
CA PRO A 434 -18.37 -0.98 10.54
C PRO A 434 -19.51 -0.44 9.66
N ALA A 435 -20.78 -0.67 9.99
CA ALA A 435 -21.88 -0.16 9.17
C ALA A 435 -22.00 1.38 9.29
N PRO A 436 -22.30 2.10 8.19
CA PRO A 436 -22.72 1.60 6.87
C PRO A 436 -21.56 1.41 5.85
N PHE A 437 -20.31 1.30 6.32
CA PHE A 437 -19.08 1.17 5.53
C PHE A 437 -18.46 -0.25 5.61
N THR A 438 -19.27 -1.29 5.78
CA THR A 438 -18.81 -2.67 6.03
C THR A 438 -17.81 -3.17 4.98
N ASN A 439 -18.04 -2.87 3.71
CA ASN A 439 -17.16 -3.32 2.61
C ASN A 439 -15.89 -2.48 2.47
N ASN A 440 -15.79 -1.35 3.19
CA ASN A 440 -14.68 -0.40 3.07
C ASN A 440 -13.65 -0.55 4.19
N VAL A 441 -13.79 -1.54 5.08
CA VAL A 441 -12.76 -1.89 6.08
C VAL A 441 -11.49 -2.36 5.37
N GLY A 442 -10.33 -1.83 5.78
CA GLY A 442 -9.04 -2.17 5.18
C GLY A 442 -8.70 -1.36 3.92
N VAL A 443 -9.55 -0.40 3.52
CA VAL A 443 -9.21 0.58 2.48
C VAL A 443 -8.03 1.46 2.91
N PHE A 444 -7.92 1.76 4.21
CA PHE A 444 -6.75 2.42 4.79
C PHE A 444 -5.96 1.47 5.70
N PRO A 445 -4.63 1.62 5.77
CA PRO A 445 -3.81 0.82 6.66
C PRO A 445 -4.16 1.10 8.13
N GLY A 446 -4.11 0.05 8.94
CA GLY A 446 -4.38 0.16 10.38
C GLY A 446 -5.84 0.22 10.77
N ASP A 447 -6.79 0.11 9.83
CA ASP A 447 -8.21 -0.02 10.18
C ASP A 447 -8.42 -1.14 11.21
N PRO A 448 -9.27 -0.92 12.23
CA PRO A 448 -9.63 -1.95 13.20
C PRO A 448 -10.22 -3.19 12.52
N ASP A 449 -9.95 -4.36 13.10
CA ASP A 449 -10.62 -5.60 12.70
C ASP A 449 -12.04 -5.61 13.24
N TYR A 450 -13.02 -5.76 12.34
CA TYR A 450 -14.44 -5.88 12.67
C TYR A 450 -14.96 -7.31 12.43
N SER A 451 -14.12 -8.33 12.56
CA SER A 451 -14.52 -9.76 12.52
C SER A 451 -15.37 -10.21 13.72
N CYS A 452 -15.65 -9.31 14.66
CA CYS A 452 -16.61 -9.33 15.76
C CYS A 452 -17.11 -10.71 16.22
N LYS A 453 -16.56 -11.21 17.33
CA LYS A 453 -17.16 -12.32 18.10
C LYS A 453 -18.17 -11.79 19.11
N GLU A 454 -19.29 -12.48 19.29
CA GLU A 454 -20.25 -12.14 20.35
C GLU A 454 -19.58 -12.17 21.74
N ALA A 455 -19.99 -11.24 22.61
CA ALA A 455 -19.51 -11.08 23.99
C ALA A 455 -18.02 -10.69 24.19
N ASP A 456 -17.30 -10.29 23.14
CA ASP A 456 -15.93 -9.77 23.26
C ASP A 456 -15.93 -8.25 23.55
N ASP A 457 -15.19 -7.83 24.58
CA ASP A 457 -15.03 -6.42 24.99
C ASP A 457 -13.84 -5.73 24.28
N PHE A 458 -13.03 -6.48 23.52
CA PHE A 458 -11.79 -6.00 22.90
C PHE A 458 -11.93 -5.63 21.42
N ASN A 459 -13.07 -5.92 20.80
CA ASN A 459 -13.21 -5.90 19.34
C ASN A 459 -13.67 -4.54 18.75
N GLY A 460 -14.10 -3.58 19.58
CA GLY A 460 -14.57 -2.26 19.12
C GLY A 460 -15.80 -2.34 18.21
N CYS A 461 -16.56 -3.44 18.29
CA CYS A 461 -17.68 -3.71 17.41
C CYS A 461 -19.01 -3.15 17.92
N ASP A 462 -19.02 -2.48 19.06
CA ASP A 462 -20.18 -1.77 19.59
C ASP A 462 -20.14 -0.28 19.21
N SER A 463 -18.96 0.34 19.24
CA SER A 463 -18.81 1.78 18.99
C SER A 463 -17.40 2.11 18.51
N SER A 464 -17.24 3.30 17.91
CA SER A 464 -15.99 3.79 17.33
C SER A 464 -14.85 3.84 18.36
N TRP A 465 -13.63 3.50 17.96
CA TRP A 465 -12.48 3.70 18.82
C TRP A 465 -12.18 5.18 19.03
N ALA A 466 -11.92 5.61 20.26
CA ALA A 466 -11.40 6.94 20.51
C ALA A 466 -9.98 7.07 19.94
N VAL A 467 -9.09 6.16 20.33
CA VAL A 467 -7.69 6.14 19.85
C VAL A 467 -7.23 4.71 19.59
N VAL A 468 -6.68 4.48 18.40
CA VAL A 468 -5.98 3.24 18.03
C VAL A 468 -4.49 3.53 17.98
N MET A 469 -3.68 2.72 18.66
CA MET A 469 -2.21 2.88 18.74
C MET A 469 -1.51 1.57 18.40
N THR A 470 -1.00 1.46 17.18
CA THR A 470 -0.40 0.23 16.67
C THR A 470 1.01 0.45 16.13
N GLU A 471 1.97 -0.35 16.60
CA GLU A 471 3.37 -0.35 16.13
C GLU A 471 4.06 1.02 16.23
N LEU A 472 3.76 1.80 17.28
CA LEU A 472 4.28 3.15 17.49
C LEU A 472 5.65 3.18 18.18
N SER A 473 6.43 4.24 17.95
CA SER A 473 7.64 4.55 18.72
C SER A 473 7.81 6.05 18.91
N ASN A 474 8.39 6.50 20.03
CA ASN A 474 8.61 7.94 20.27
C ASN A 474 7.32 8.78 20.14
N VAL A 475 6.25 8.39 20.82
CA VAL A 475 4.95 9.09 20.79
C VAL A 475 4.57 9.57 22.19
N LEU A 476 4.24 10.85 22.30
CA LEU A 476 3.65 11.44 23.51
C LEU A 476 2.25 11.98 23.21
N ILE A 477 1.26 11.43 23.91
CA ILE A 477 -0.06 12.05 24.07
C ILE A 477 -0.05 12.73 25.44
N GLY A 478 0.18 14.05 25.50
CA GLY A 478 0.40 14.78 26.76
C GLY A 478 -0.88 15.24 27.48
N SER A 479 -2.07 14.88 26.96
CA SER A 479 -3.35 14.80 27.67
C SER A 479 -4.41 14.26 26.71
N ALA A 480 -5.35 13.44 27.20
CA ALA A 480 -6.43 12.88 26.38
C ALA A 480 -7.80 12.89 27.08
N GLY A 481 -8.81 13.42 26.41
CA GLY A 481 -10.21 13.34 26.80
C GLY A 481 -10.97 12.45 25.84
N VAL A 482 -11.40 11.28 26.30
CA VAL A 482 -11.99 10.23 25.45
C VAL A 482 -13.39 9.88 25.95
N TYR A 483 -14.44 10.35 25.27
CA TYR A 483 -15.79 10.35 25.81
C TYR A 483 -16.76 9.49 24.97
N SER A 484 -17.69 8.84 25.66
CA SER A 484 -18.84 8.16 25.07
C SER A 484 -20.09 8.54 25.85
N TRP A 485 -20.91 9.41 25.27
CA TRP A 485 -22.07 10.00 25.96
C TRP A 485 -23.37 9.23 25.76
N PHE A 486 -23.45 8.48 24.66
CA PHE A 486 -24.71 7.92 24.19
C PHE A 486 -24.61 6.45 23.87
N SER A 487 -25.74 5.77 24.03
CA SER A 487 -26.07 4.52 23.36
C SER A 487 -27.38 4.73 22.62
N THR A 488 -27.33 4.80 21.28
CA THR A 488 -28.51 5.02 20.43
C THR A 488 -29.29 6.29 20.86
N TYR A 489 -28.60 7.43 20.96
CA TYR A 489 -29.15 8.72 21.39
C TYR A 489 -29.74 8.76 22.83
N THR A 490 -29.41 7.79 23.69
CA THR A 490 -29.78 7.83 25.12
C THR A 490 -28.56 7.94 26.03
N GLN A 491 -28.69 8.67 27.14
CA GLN A 491 -27.60 8.98 28.08
C GLN A 491 -27.66 8.16 29.39
N GLU A 492 -28.60 7.22 29.52
CA GLU A 492 -28.76 6.38 30.74
C GLU A 492 -27.55 5.48 31.04
N CYS A 493 -26.63 5.39 30.10
CA CYS A 493 -25.44 4.55 30.12
C CYS A 493 -24.21 5.23 30.76
N ILE A 494 -24.20 6.56 30.88
CA ILE A 494 -23.02 7.36 31.27
C ILE A 494 -22.51 6.91 32.64
N ASP A 495 -23.39 7.01 33.65
CA ASP A 495 -23.04 6.71 35.05
C ASP A 495 -22.97 5.21 35.35
N LYS A 496 -23.18 4.36 34.34
CA LYS A 496 -23.01 2.91 34.40
C LYS A 496 -21.77 2.44 33.66
N HIS A 497 -21.01 3.36 33.04
CA HIS A 497 -19.89 3.04 32.17
C HIS A 497 -20.26 2.05 31.06
N SER A 498 -21.47 2.17 30.51
CA SER A 498 -22.04 1.18 29.58
C SER A 498 -22.46 1.75 28.23
N CYS A 499 -22.04 2.98 27.89
CA CYS A 499 -22.31 3.57 26.57
C CYS A 499 -21.47 2.90 25.49
N GLN A 500 -20.26 2.49 25.87
CA GLN A 500 -19.31 1.80 25.01
C GLN A 500 -18.44 0.84 25.82
N LYS A 501 -17.95 -0.23 25.19
CA LYS A 501 -17.10 -1.23 25.83
C LYS A 501 -15.69 -0.72 26.07
N SER A 502 -15.03 -0.15 25.04
CA SER A 502 -13.61 0.18 25.10
C SER A 502 -13.27 1.42 24.27
N LEU A 503 -12.40 2.30 24.78
CA LEU A 503 -12.05 3.57 24.13
C LEU A 503 -10.69 3.56 23.41
N ILE A 504 -9.63 3.11 24.07
CA ILE A 504 -8.26 3.10 23.52
C ILE A 504 -7.81 1.67 23.25
N TYR A 505 -7.33 1.41 22.04
CA TYR A 505 -6.77 0.12 21.64
C TYR A 505 -5.25 0.20 21.43
N LEU A 506 -4.51 -0.70 22.07
CA LEU A 506 -3.05 -0.80 21.94
C LEU A 506 -2.63 -2.12 21.27
N SER A 507 -1.73 -2.05 20.29
CA SER A 507 -1.12 -3.26 19.73
C SER A 507 0.35 -3.08 19.36
N SER A 508 1.19 -3.97 19.88
CA SER A 508 2.57 -4.15 19.45
C SER A 508 3.44 -2.88 19.40
N ASN A 509 3.26 -1.97 20.36
CA ASN A 509 4.02 -0.73 20.43
C ASN A 509 5.48 -0.95 20.89
N TYR A 510 6.36 -0.04 20.50
CA TYR A 510 7.80 -0.05 20.76
C TYR A 510 8.18 0.95 21.87
N ASP A 511 9.48 1.16 22.04
CA ASP A 511 10.02 2.07 23.04
C ASP A 511 9.46 3.50 22.94
N ASN A 512 9.36 4.12 24.12
CA ASN A 512 9.09 5.55 24.29
C ASN A 512 7.70 6.02 23.83
N VAL A 513 6.66 5.25 24.16
CA VAL A 513 5.25 5.62 23.94
C VAL A 513 4.57 5.89 25.29
N ARG A 514 4.01 7.08 25.46
CA ARG A 514 3.37 7.52 26.72
C ARG A 514 2.09 8.29 26.47
N ILE A 515 1.12 8.06 27.35
CA ILE A 515 -0.11 8.85 27.45
C ILE A 515 -0.16 9.49 28.84
N GLN A 516 -0.36 10.81 28.90
CA GLN A 516 -0.55 11.56 30.15
C GLN A 516 -2.03 11.94 30.25
N GLN A 517 -2.54 12.09 31.48
CA GLN A 517 -3.91 12.54 31.78
C GLN A 517 -4.99 11.97 30.84
N VAL A 518 -5.32 10.70 31.00
CA VAL A 518 -6.46 10.07 30.32
C VAL A 518 -7.71 10.27 31.15
N ILE A 519 -8.66 11.05 30.63
CA ILE A 519 -10.00 11.23 31.17
C ILE A 519 -10.96 10.42 30.30
N SER A 520 -11.71 9.50 30.91
CA SER A 520 -12.74 8.72 30.20
C SER A 520 -14.12 8.87 30.80
N ILE A 521 -15.13 8.91 29.93
CA ILE A 521 -16.55 9.00 30.30
C ILE A 521 -17.36 7.92 29.56
N GLY A 522 -18.28 7.27 30.27
CA GLY A 522 -19.31 6.39 29.73
C GLY A 522 -18.85 5.05 29.13
N ALA A 523 -17.55 4.73 29.14
CA ALA A 523 -17.05 3.44 28.66
C ALA A 523 -16.63 2.50 29.79
N LYS A 524 -16.78 1.18 29.59
CA LYS A 524 -16.40 0.15 30.57
C LYS A 524 -14.89 0.04 30.74
N ASN A 525 -14.15 0.01 29.64
CA ASN A 525 -12.70 -0.06 29.61
C ASN A 525 -12.12 1.24 29.03
N MET A 526 -11.18 1.84 29.77
CA MET A 526 -10.41 2.98 29.28
C MET A 526 -9.43 2.54 28.19
N ILE A 527 -8.69 1.46 28.45
CA ILE A 527 -7.63 0.94 27.59
C ILE A 527 -7.76 -0.58 27.49
N VAL A 528 -7.66 -1.10 26.27
CA VAL A 528 -7.52 -2.52 25.99
C VAL A 528 -6.32 -2.77 25.08
N SER A 529 -5.73 -3.96 25.17
CA SER A 529 -4.56 -4.34 24.37
C SER A 529 -4.75 -5.67 23.66
N SER A 530 -4.05 -5.85 22.54
CA SER A 530 -4.09 -7.08 21.74
C SER A 530 -3.61 -8.34 22.48
N ASP A 531 -2.95 -8.20 23.62
CA ASP A 531 -2.51 -9.30 24.49
C ASP A 531 -3.57 -9.72 25.53
N GLY A 532 -4.76 -9.10 25.51
CA GLY A 532 -5.85 -9.36 26.45
C GLY A 532 -5.83 -8.49 27.70
N THR A 533 -4.89 -7.53 27.82
CA THR A 533 -4.91 -6.57 28.94
C THR A 533 -6.11 -5.65 28.86
N LYS A 534 -6.79 -5.45 29.99
CA LYS A 534 -7.88 -4.49 30.18
C LYS A 534 -7.58 -3.55 31.35
N ILE A 535 -7.87 -2.27 31.17
CA ILE A 535 -7.80 -1.22 32.19
C ILE A 535 -9.19 -0.60 32.27
N THR A 536 -9.89 -0.82 33.38
CA THR A 536 -11.31 -0.48 33.50
C THR A 536 -11.52 0.94 34.03
N SER A 537 -12.69 1.50 33.72
CA SER A 537 -13.14 2.77 34.31
C SER A 537 -13.40 2.60 35.80
N ASP A 538 -14.03 1.49 36.23
CA ASP A 538 -14.29 1.19 37.63
C ASP A 538 -13.02 1.20 38.51
N GLU A 539 -11.91 0.64 38.03
CA GLU A 539 -10.62 0.65 38.75
C GLU A 539 -9.98 2.04 38.84
N ASN A 540 -10.39 2.96 37.98
CA ASN A 540 -9.84 4.31 37.86
C ASN A 540 -10.90 5.39 38.10
N GLN A 541 -12.02 5.03 38.75
CA GLN A 541 -13.10 5.95 39.01
C GLN A 541 -12.60 7.15 39.81
N ALA A 542 -12.79 8.34 39.26
CA ALA A 542 -12.35 9.58 39.85
C ALA A 542 -13.50 10.28 40.58
N VAL A 543 -14.65 10.39 39.91
CA VAL A 543 -15.83 11.13 40.39
C VAL A 543 -17.09 10.28 40.23
N THR A 544 -17.93 10.24 41.26
CA THR A 544 -19.18 9.48 41.29
C THR A 544 -20.44 10.31 41.04
N SER A 545 -20.34 11.65 41.09
CA SER A 545 -21.40 12.56 40.67
C SER A 545 -21.53 12.61 39.16
N HIS A 546 -22.75 12.81 38.65
CA HIS A 546 -22.99 12.92 37.22
C HIS A 546 -22.24 14.10 36.57
N PRO A 547 -21.58 13.91 35.41
CA PRO A 547 -21.29 12.62 34.80
C PRO A 547 -20.17 11.88 35.56
N GLN A 548 -20.33 10.58 35.78
CA GLN A 548 -19.27 9.75 36.35
C GLN A 548 -18.10 9.62 35.37
N TRP A 549 -16.88 9.83 35.87
CA TRP A 549 -15.68 9.78 35.03
C TRP A 549 -14.49 9.13 35.75
N ALA A 550 -13.62 8.52 34.94
CA ALA A 550 -12.43 7.82 35.38
C ALA A 550 -11.16 8.53 34.86
N HIS A 551 -10.06 8.36 35.60
CA HIS A 551 -8.84 9.13 35.40
C HIS A 551 -7.55 8.34 35.59
N ILE A 552 -6.64 8.48 34.63
CA ILE A 552 -5.26 8.01 34.71
C ILE A 552 -4.32 9.20 34.51
N SER A 553 -3.48 9.52 35.50
CA SER A 553 -2.54 10.62 35.38
C SER A 553 -1.41 10.33 34.39
N LEU A 554 -0.96 9.08 34.31
CA LEU A 554 0.08 8.66 33.36
C LEU A 554 0.02 7.17 33.05
N TYR A 555 0.13 6.81 31.77
CA TYR A 555 0.20 5.44 31.28
C TYR A 555 1.43 5.28 30.39
N ASP A 556 2.42 4.52 30.87
CA ASP A 556 3.56 4.07 30.07
C ASP A 556 3.14 2.83 29.27
N VAL A 557 3.04 2.99 27.95
CA VAL A 557 2.61 1.90 27.06
C VAL A 557 3.66 0.78 27.08
N PRO A 558 3.27 -0.49 27.27
CA PRO A 558 4.21 -1.61 27.23
C PRO A 558 4.98 -1.67 25.92
N SER A 559 6.31 -1.78 26.03
CA SER A 559 7.21 -1.80 24.89
C SER A 559 7.59 -3.23 24.49
N LYS A 560 7.63 -3.50 23.18
CA LYS A 560 8.28 -4.68 22.57
C LYS A 560 9.79 -4.52 22.35
N GLY A 561 10.38 -3.46 22.89
CA GLY A 561 11.76 -3.03 22.66
C GLY A 561 11.83 -1.94 21.59
N LYS A 562 13.04 -1.73 21.06
CA LYS A 562 13.26 -0.74 20.00
C LYS A 562 12.42 -1.10 18.78
N PRO A 563 11.87 -0.08 18.07
CA PRO A 563 11.29 -0.36 16.76
C PRO A 563 12.35 -1.05 15.91
N PRO A 564 11.97 -2.00 15.03
CA PRO A 564 12.84 -2.32 13.92
C PRO A 564 13.19 -0.97 13.31
N THR A 565 14.47 -0.68 13.14
CA THR A 565 14.87 0.52 12.40
C THR A 565 13.98 0.53 11.16
N SER A 566 13.23 1.65 10.92
CA SER A 566 12.55 1.91 9.62
C SER A 566 13.40 1.22 8.59
N PRO A 567 12.89 0.41 7.66
CA PRO A 567 13.76 -0.39 6.80
C PRO A 567 14.74 0.53 6.05
N GLU A 568 15.87 0.88 6.68
CA GLU A 568 17.16 0.36 6.32
C GLU A 568 16.85 -1.04 5.84
N GLU A 569 16.58 -1.10 4.55
CA GLU A 569 17.06 -2.17 3.73
C GLU A 569 18.43 -2.52 4.31
N LYS A 570 18.45 -3.48 5.24
CA LYS A 570 19.68 -4.07 5.73
C LYS A 570 20.43 -4.37 4.46
N LYS A 571 21.64 -3.82 4.33
CA LYS A 571 22.44 -4.00 3.13
C LYS A 571 22.43 -5.49 2.79
N CYS A 572 22.31 -5.80 1.51
CA CYS A 572 22.32 -7.17 1.03
C CYS A 572 23.40 -7.98 1.75
N ASP A 573 23.00 -9.13 2.29
CA ASP A 573 23.83 -9.99 3.13
C ASP A 573 24.10 -11.29 2.40
N SER A 574 25.38 -11.67 2.31
CA SER A 574 25.78 -12.95 1.73
C SER A 574 25.24 -14.16 2.51
N ALA A 575 24.84 -13.99 3.77
CA ALA A 575 24.16 -15.03 4.54
C ALA A 575 22.77 -15.38 3.95
N ASP A 576 22.15 -14.50 3.16
CA ASP A 576 20.87 -14.73 2.50
C ASP A 576 21.06 -15.26 1.05
N TYR A 577 22.17 -15.96 0.78
CA TYR A 577 22.45 -16.60 -0.50
C TYR A 577 22.09 -18.09 -0.42
N PHE A 578 21.04 -18.47 -1.14
CA PHE A 578 20.46 -19.82 -1.09
C PHE A 578 20.78 -20.68 -2.31
N TYR A 579 21.40 -20.09 -3.33
CA TYR A 579 21.65 -20.75 -4.61
C TYR A 579 22.57 -21.97 -4.46
N TYR A 580 22.14 -23.13 -4.98
CA TYR A 580 22.94 -24.33 -4.99
C TYR A 580 24.11 -24.23 -5.99
N GLU A 581 25.33 -24.20 -5.48
CA GLU A 581 26.58 -24.09 -6.27
C GLU A 581 27.19 -25.44 -6.69
N GLY A 582 26.66 -26.57 -6.21
CA GLY A 582 27.17 -27.88 -6.58
C GLY A 582 26.91 -28.29 -8.03
N GLU A 583 27.54 -29.38 -8.47
CA GLU A 583 27.32 -29.94 -9.80
C GLU A 583 25.86 -30.39 -9.96
N TRP A 584 25.27 -30.10 -11.12
CA TRP A 584 23.89 -30.46 -11.44
C TRP A 584 23.85 -31.23 -12.77
N PRO A 585 22.97 -32.25 -12.92
CA PRO A 585 22.91 -33.05 -14.14
C PRO A 585 22.75 -32.20 -15.41
N LYS A 586 23.55 -32.52 -16.42
CA LYS A 586 23.42 -31.94 -17.76
C LYS A 586 22.47 -32.79 -18.57
N TYR A 587 21.34 -32.24 -18.96
CA TYR A 587 20.42 -32.92 -19.87
C TYR A 587 20.93 -32.85 -21.31
N ASP A 588 20.87 -33.96 -22.02
CA ASP A 588 21.08 -34.00 -23.47
C ASP A 588 19.80 -33.54 -24.18
N ILE A 589 19.97 -32.58 -25.07
CA ILE A 589 18.92 -31.91 -25.85
C ILE A 589 19.15 -32.07 -27.36
N SER A 590 20.15 -32.85 -27.78
CA SER A 590 20.53 -33.04 -29.18
C SER A 590 19.40 -33.65 -30.03
N GLY A 591 18.50 -34.41 -29.41
CA GLY A 591 17.32 -35.02 -30.06
C GLY A 591 16.06 -34.15 -30.12
N LEU A 592 16.08 -32.90 -29.63
CA LEU A 592 14.90 -32.03 -29.62
C LEU A 592 14.60 -31.36 -30.98
N VAL A 593 15.49 -31.43 -31.97
CA VAL A 593 15.30 -30.73 -33.25
C VAL A 593 14.94 -31.75 -34.34
N GLY A 594 13.66 -31.85 -34.70
CA GLY A 594 13.22 -32.53 -35.93
C GLY A 594 12.11 -33.58 -35.81
N LEU A 595 11.08 -33.37 -34.97
CA LEU A 595 9.99 -34.32 -34.79
C LEU A 595 8.59 -33.68 -34.91
N SER A 596 8.26 -33.12 -36.07
CA SER A 596 6.86 -32.75 -36.36
C SER A 596 6.34 -33.38 -37.66
N ARG A 597 5.45 -34.37 -37.51
CA ARG A 597 4.32 -34.54 -38.44
C ARG A 597 3.07 -34.93 -37.66
N ARG A 598 2.20 -33.93 -37.45
CA ARG A 598 0.77 -34.03 -37.11
C ARG A 598 0.36 -34.68 -35.79
N GLY A 599 0.96 -34.34 -34.64
CA GLY A 599 0.37 -34.73 -33.34
C GLY A 599 0.02 -36.22 -33.18
N GLY A 600 0.67 -37.09 -33.96
CA GLY A 600 0.64 -38.53 -33.77
C GLY A 600 1.66 -38.89 -32.69
N PRO A 601 1.46 -40.01 -31.97
CA PRO A 601 2.46 -40.48 -31.02
C PRO A 601 3.84 -40.54 -31.68
N LEU A 602 4.85 -39.95 -31.05
CA LEU A 602 6.22 -39.98 -31.55
C LEU A 602 6.71 -41.43 -31.60
N GLY A 603 6.64 -42.03 -32.78
CA GLY A 603 7.07 -43.39 -33.05
C GLY A 603 8.58 -43.48 -33.26
N ASN A 604 9.38 -43.17 -32.25
CA ASN A 604 10.84 -43.32 -32.34
C ASN A 604 11.51 -44.00 -31.15
N SER A 605 10.76 -44.67 -30.26
CA SER A 605 11.35 -45.80 -29.54
C SER A 605 11.06 -47.07 -30.33
N SER A 606 12.08 -47.87 -30.59
CA SER A 606 11.95 -49.25 -31.10
C SER A 606 11.03 -50.13 -30.21
N ASN A 607 10.61 -49.60 -29.06
CA ASN A 607 9.77 -50.24 -28.04
C ASN A 607 8.47 -49.44 -27.78
N ALA A 608 8.00 -48.57 -28.68
CA ALA A 608 6.78 -47.75 -28.49
C ALA A 608 5.50 -48.59 -28.36
N THR A 609 5.59 -49.90 -28.56
CA THR A 609 4.54 -50.89 -28.29
C THR A 609 4.50 -51.32 -26.80
N SER A 610 5.52 -50.98 -26.01
CA SER A 610 5.73 -51.47 -24.64
C SER A 610 5.58 -50.39 -23.56
N TYR A 611 5.79 -49.11 -23.86
CA TYR A 611 5.67 -48.01 -22.90
C TYR A 611 5.34 -46.66 -23.57
N MET A 612 4.74 -45.74 -22.80
CA MET A 612 4.43 -44.35 -23.17
C MET A 612 5.15 -43.37 -22.23
N PRO A 613 6.18 -42.62 -22.67
CA PRO A 613 6.90 -41.70 -21.79
C PRO A 613 6.04 -40.51 -21.36
N ALA A 614 6.29 -40.01 -20.15
CA ALA A 614 5.85 -38.71 -19.67
C ALA A 614 6.90 -38.11 -18.72
N TYR A 615 6.90 -36.78 -18.64
CA TYR A 615 7.88 -36.03 -17.88
C TYR A 615 7.21 -34.97 -17.01
N ALA A 616 7.57 -34.92 -15.73
CA ALA A 616 7.16 -33.86 -14.81
C ALA A 616 8.37 -32.98 -14.50
N THR A 617 8.38 -31.75 -14.99
CA THR A 617 9.40 -30.76 -14.64
C THR A 617 8.99 -30.00 -13.39
N ILE A 618 9.86 -29.96 -12.39
CA ILE A 618 9.66 -29.15 -11.19
C ILE A 618 10.83 -28.16 -11.09
N VAL A 619 10.49 -26.88 -10.93
CA VAL A 619 11.41 -25.76 -10.79
C VAL A 619 11.34 -25.21 -9.38
N ASN A 620 12.49 -25.12 -8.72
CA ASN A 620 12.65 -24.59 -7.38
C ASN A 620 13.30 -23.20 -7.40
N LEU A 621 12.50 -22.15 -7.23
CA LEU A 621 12.94 -20.75 -7.07
C LEU A 621 12.63 -20.26 -5.65
N THR A 622 12.87 -21.11 -4.65
CA THR A 622 12.68 -20.85 -3.23
C THR A 622 14.03 -20.95 -2.49
N PRO A 623 14.18 -20.42 -1.27
CA PRO A 623 15.42 -20.57 -0.50
C PRO A 623 15.60 -21.99 0.08
N HIS A 624 14.65 -22.89 -0.14
CA HIS A 624 14.58 -24.22 0.45
C HIS A 624 14.89 -25.29 -0.58
N ASN A 625 15.43 -26.43 -0.16
CA ASN A 625 15.53 -27.61 -1.02
C ASN A 625 14.20 -28.36 -1.03
N PHE A 626 13.80 -28.90 -2.19
CA PHE A 626 12.67 -29.82 -2.27
C PHE A 626 13.21 -31.23 -2.12
N LYS A 627 12.82 -31.91 -1.04
CA LYS A 627 13.26 -33.25 -0.69
C LYS A 627 12.24 -34.27 -1.15
N HIS A 628 12.64 -35.18 -2.03
CA HIS A 628 11.78 -36.29 -2.44
C HIS A 628 11.77 -37.35 -1.33
N VAL A 629 10.63 -37.51 -0.67
CA VAL A 629 10.48 -38.42 0.48
C VAL A 629 9.81 -39.75 0.10
N GLY A 630 9.75 -40.05 -1.21
CA GLY A 630 9.17 -41.27 -1.76
C GLY A 630 7.66 -41.19 -2.02
N GLY A 631 6.97 -42.32 -1.93
CA GLY A 631 5.54 -42.46 -2.16
C GLY A 631 5.14 -43.94 -2.20
N PRO A 632 3.83 -44.28 -2.31
CA PRO A 632 3.40 -45.63 -2.63
C PRO A 632 4.11 -46.17 -3.87
N LYS A 633 4.35 -47.48 -3.91
CA LYS A 633 4.99 -48.13 -5.06
C LYS A 633 4.20 -47.79 -6.34
N PRO A 634 4.83 -47.17 -7.36
CA PRO A 634 4.14 -46.78 -8.58
C PRO A 634 3.63 -48.02 -9.32
N TYR A 635 2.37 -48.00 -9.73
CA TYR A 635 1.69 -49.11 -10.39
C TYR A 635 1.59 -48.87 -11.89
N GLN A 636 2.02 -49.85 -12.70
CA GLN A 636 2.03 -49.82 -14.18
C GLN A 636 2.93 -48.73 -14.79
N PHE A 637 4.11 -48.51 -14.20
CA PHE A 637 5.17 -47.66 -14.77
C PHE A 637 6.40 -48.50 -15.14
N TYR A 638 6.90 -48.30 -16.37
CA TYR A 638 8.17 -48.86 -16.85
C TYR A 638 9.37 -48.13 -16.23
N LYS A 639 9.26 -46.80 -16.02
CA LYS A 639 10.30 -45.98 -15.38
C LYS A 639 9.66 -44.98 -14.42
N TRP A 640 10.26 -44.84 -13.24
CA TRP A 640 9.89 -43.86 -12.22
C TRP A 640 11.15 -43.26 -11.60
N ASP A 641 11.49 -42.03 -11.98
CA ASP A 641 12.71 -41.32 -11.58
C ASP A 641 12.35 -39.91 -11.09
N PHE A 642 12.09 -39.84 -9.78
CA PHE A 642 11.87 -38.62 -9.01
C PHE A 642 12.92 -38.53 -7.91
N ASP A 643 13.39 -37.31 -7.63
CA ASP A 643 14.53 -37.07 -6.75
C ASP A 643 14.49 -35.64 -6.20
N ASP A 644 15.42 -35.32 -5.31
CA ASP A 644 15.63 -34.00 -4.72
C ASP A 644 15.87 -32.91 -5.77
N ILE A 645 15.43 -31.70 -5.44
CA ILE A 645 15.59 -30.51 -6.29
C ILE A 645 16.10 -29.36 -5.42
N PRO A 646 17.42 -29.07 -5.47
CA PRO A 646 18.01 -27.98 -4.72
C PRO A 646 17.45 -26.61 -5.10
N SER A 647 17.59 -25.67 -4.16
CA SER A 647 17.29 -24.25 -4.34
C SER A 647 17.98 -23.70 -5.61
N GLY A 648 17.19 -23.12 -6.51
CA GLY A 648 17.63 -22.49 -7.75
C GLY A 648 17.79 -23.42 -8.95
N LYS A 649 17.33 -24.68 -8.86
CA LYS A 649 17.44 -25.70 -9.92
C LYS A 649 16.08 -26.13 -10.46
N GLY A 650 16.10 -26.63 -11.70
CA GLY A 650 14.99 -27.34 -12.31
C GLY A 650 15.36 -28.79 -12.61
N ARG A 651 14.44 -29.72 -12.35
CA ARG A 651 14.60 -31.15 -12.66
C ARG A 651 13.46 -31.62 -13.56
N ARG A 652 13.80 -32.33 -14.63
CA ARG A 652 12.87 -33.20 -15.36
C ARG A 652 12.83 -34.57 -14.68
N ASN A 653 11.68 -34.96 -14.18
CA ASN A 653 11.42 -36.27 -13.58
C ASN A 653 10.76 -37.18 -14.62
N ASP A 654 11.17 -38.45 -14.68
CA ASP A 654 10.68 -39.39 -15.69
C ASP A 654 9.61 -40.33 -15.09
N ALA A 655 8.42 -40.37 -15.72
CA ALA A 655 7.31 -41.25 -15.35
C ALA A 655 6.77 -41.97 -16.60
N TRP A 656 7.40 -43.06 -17.01
CA TRP A 656 7.06 -43.76 -18.26
C TRP A 656 6.01 -44.83 -17.98
N TYR A 657 4.85 -44.71 -18.60
CA TYR A 657 3.71 -45.61 -18.45
C TYR A 657 4.00 -46.94 -19.13
N GLN A 658 3.62 -48.06 -18.52
CA GLN A 658 3.64 -49.36 -19.16
C GLN A 658 2.44 -49.50 -20.11
N GLN A 659 2.66 -49.93 -21.35
CA GLN A 659 1.58 -50.03 -22.36
C GLN A 659 1.20 -51.48 -22.68
N ALA A 660 2.18 -52.38 -22.68
CA ALA A 660 1.94 -53.78 -23.03
C ALA A 660 1.36 -54.57 -21.84
N GLY A 661 0.21 -55.21 -22.06
CA GLY A 661 -0.37 -56.22 -21.16
C GLY A 661 -0.96 -55.68 -19.85
N VAL A 662 -1.32 -54.41 -19.79
CA VAL A 662 -1.85 -53.75 -18.58
C VAL A 662 -3.15 -52.99 -18.86
N ASP A 663 -4.03 -52.95 -17.87
CA ASP A 663 -5.24 -52.11 -17.89
C ASP A 663 -4.90 -50.70 -17.42
N LEU A 664 -4.81 -49.79 -18.38
CA LEU A 664 -4.47 -48.38 -18.14
C LEU A 664 -5.54 -47.63 -17.34
N THR A 665 -6.74 -48.15 -17.09
CA THR A 665 -7.73 -47.46 -16.23
C THR A 665 -7.32 -47.41 -14.74
N THR A 666 -6.32 -48.21 -14.35
CA THR A 666 -5.89 -48.37 -12.95
C THR A 666 -4.50 -47.78 -12.65
N THR A 667 -3.85 -47.15 -13.64
CA THR A 667 -2.48 -46.64 -13.53
C THR A 667 -2.37 -45.50 -12.51
N ASN A 668 -1.50 -45.65 -11.51
CA ASN A 668 -1.33 -44.67 -10.44
C ASN A 668 0.12 -44.66 -9.90
N GLY A 669 0.72 -43.48 -9.84
CA GLY A 669 2.03 -43.25 -9.22
C GLY A 669 2.07 -41.90 -8.50
N TYR A 670 2.73 -41.85 -7.34
CA TYR A 670 2.81 -40.66 -6.50
C TYR A 670 4.26 -40.38 -6.09
N ALA A 671 4.70 -39.14 -6.24
CA ALA A 671 5.99 -38.66 -5.74
C ALA A 671 5.75 -37.55 -4.72
N TYR A 672 6.16 -37.77 -3.46
CA TYR A 672 5.95 -36.86 -2.35
C TYR A 672 7.18 -36.00 -2.11
N TYR A 673 6.95 -34.72 -1.89
CA TYR A 673 7.99 -33.72 -1.63
C TYR A 673 7.74 -32.98 -0.33
N GLU A 674 8.83 -32.77 0.42
CA GLU A 674 8.88 -31.86 1.57
C GLU A 674 9.75 -30.66 1.23
N ILE A 675 9.33 -29.47 1.68
CA ILE A 675 10.12 -28.24 1.51
C ILE A 675 10.98 -28.05 2.77
N GLU A 676 12.28 -28.32 2.64
CA GLU A 676 13.24 -28.37 3.75
C GLU A 676 13.26 -27.07 4.58
N GLY A 677 13.22 -27.20 5.91
CA GLY A 677 13.15 -26.05 6.83
C GLY A 677 11.75 -25.44 6.97
N THR A 678 10.71 -26.06 6.38
CA THR A 678 9.31 -25.66 6.53
C THR A 678 8.43 -26.85 6.90
N ASN A 679 7.13 -26.62 7.13
CA ASN A 679 6.12 -27.66 7.31
C ASN A 679 5.33 -27.96 6.02
N GLN A 680 5.74 -27.39 4.89
CA GLN A 680 5.01 -27.42 3.62
C GLN A 680 5.34 -28.69 2.85
N LYS A 681 4.32 -29.33 2.28
CA LYS A 681 4.45 -30.55 1.48
C LYS A 681 3.64 -30.47 0.21
N PHE A 682 4.11 -31.11 -0.84
CA PHE A 682 3.35 -31.25 -2.08
C PHE A 682 3.63 -32.60 -2.74
N ASN A 683 2.83 -32.98 -3.73
CA ASN A 683 3.07 -34.20 -4.47
C ASN A 683 2.75 -34.07 -5.96
N VAL A 684 3.34 -34.99 -6.73
CA VAL A 684 3.03 -35.21 -8.13
C VAL A 684 2.29 -36.53 -8.25
N HIS A 685 1.07 -36.50 -8.77
CA HIS A 685 0.28 -37.70 -9.05
C HIS A 685 0.22 -37.93 -10.56
N VAL A 686 0.72 -39.08 -10.99
CA VAL A 686 0.80 -39.47 -12.39
C VAL A 686 -0.16 -40.62 -12.62
N THR A 687 -1.10 -40.43 -13.54
CA THR A 687 -2.23 -41.35 -13.78
C THR A 687 -2.72 -41.24 -15.22
N THR A 688 -3.87 -41.82 -15.53
CA THR A 688 -4.50 -41.88 -16.84
C THR A 688 -5.98 -41.51 -16.73
N ASN A 689 -6.54 -40.97 -17.81
CA ASN A 689 -7.97 -40.79 -18.00
C ASN A 689 -8.33 -41.39 -19.36
N MET A 690 -8.92 -42.59 -19.34
CA MET A 690 -9.21 -43.35 -20.56
C MET A 690 -10.44 -42.86 -21.32
N ASP A 691 -11.23 -41.94 -20.75
CA ASP A 691 -12.31 -41.26 -21.48
C ASP A 691 -11.75 -40.21 -22.47
N ASP A 692 -10.54 -39.69 -22.21
CA ASP A 692 -9.79 -38.84 -23.14
C ASP A 692 -8.93 -39.69 -24.07
N VAL A 693 -9.57 -40.23 -25.11
CA VAL A 693 -8.94 -41.10 -26.11
C VAL A 693 -7.78 -40.43 -26.87
N ARG A 694 -7.69 -39.09 -26.84
CA ARG A 694 -6.68 -38.34 -27.60
C ARG A 694 -5.42 -38.11 -26.78
N PHE A 695 -5.57 -37.88 -25.48
CA PHE A 695 -4.46 -37.63 -24.56
C PHE A 695 -4.67 -38.36 -23.25
N PRO A 696 -4.59 -39.69 -23.16
CA PRO A 696 -5.00 -40.41 -21.94
C PRO A 696 -4.09 -40.16 -20.73
N GLN A 697 -2.83 -39.73 -20.93
CA GLN A 697 -1.89 -39.48 -19.82
C GLN A 697 -2.25 -38.22 -19.02
N ARG A 698 -2.12 -38.31 -17.70
CA ARG A 698 -2.40 -37.23 -16.73
C ARG A 698 -1.27 -37.03 -15.75
N ILE A 699 -0.91 -35.77 -15.54
CA ILE A 699 -0.02 -35.35 -14.46
C ILE A 699 -0.76 -34.32 -13.62
N TRP A 700 -0.88 -34.62 -12.34
CA TRP A 700 -1.43 -33.75 -11.32
C TRP A 700 -0.30 -33.16 -10.49
N PHE A 701 -0.29 -31.85 -10.34
CA PHE A 701 0.46 -31.19 -9.28
C PHE A 701 -0.51 -30.88 -8.15
N ASP A 702 -0.35 -31.60 -7.03
CA ASP A 702 -1.18 -31.46 -5.83
C ASP A 702 -0.38 -30.72 -4.76
N LEU A 703 -0.72 -29.46 -4.54
CA LEU A 703 -0.02 -28.57 -3.62
C LEU A 703 -0.83 -28.34 -2.34
N GLN A 704 -1.87 -29.15 -2.06
CA GLN A 704 -2.81 -28.88 -0.95
C GLN A 704 -2.11 -28.87 0.41
N GLY A 705 -1.04 -29.65 0.58
CA GLY A 705 -0.17 -29.62 1.76
C GLY A 705 0.63 -28.31 1.92
N MET A 706 0.54 -27.41 0.94
CA MET A 706 1.02 -26.03 0.98
C MET A 706 -0.10 -25.00 1.13
N GLY A 707 -1.36 -25.44 1.26
CA GLY A 707 -2.54 -24.56 1.18
C GLY A 707 -2.73 -23.96 -0.23
N MET A 708 -2.25 -24.66 -1.26
CA MET A 708 -2.38 -24.26 -2.66
C MET A 708 -3.05 -25.42 -3.40
N GLY A 709 -4.00 -25.17 -4.30
CA GLY A 709 -4.86 -26.22 -4.85
C GLY A 709 -4.14 -27.29 -5.69
N ALA A 710 -4.90 -28.00 -6.50
CA ALA A 710 -4.37 -28.99 -7.43
C ALA A 710 -4.68 -28.64 -8.88
N LYS A 711 -3.82 -29.05 -9.81
CA LYS A 711 -4.10 -28.93 -11.25
C LYS A 711 -3.73 -30.17 -12.02
N GLU A 712 -4.67 -30.61 -12.84
CA GLU A 712 -4.54 -31.68 -13.81
C GLU A 712 -4.02 -31.14 -15.15
N TYR A 713 -3.02 -31.81 -15.70
CA TYR A 713 -2.50 -31.54 -17.03
C TYR A 713 -2.63 -32.77 -17.92
N THR A 714 -3.12 -32.57 -19.15
CA THR A 714 -2.92 -33.56 -20.22
C THR A 714 -1.46 -33.61 -20.63
N VAL A 715 -0.99 -34.74 -21.16
CA VAL A 715 0.33 -34.83 -21.81
C VAL A 715 0.12 -34.85 -23.34
N PRO A 716 0.21 -33.69 -24.03
CA PRO A 716 -0.20 -33.57 -25.44
C PRO A 716 0.79 -34.19 -26.45
N SER A 717 1.93 -34.73 -25.99
CA SER A 717 2.91 -35.46 -26.81
C SER A 717 3.79 -36.32 -25.90
N SER A 718 4.20 -37.50 -26.36
CA SER A 718 4.94 -38.52 -25.59
C SER A 718 6.33 -38.09 -25.13
N GLN A 719 6.78 -36.86 -25.43
CA GLN A 719 8.05 -36.33 -24.96
C GLN A 719 8.00 -34.93 -24.32
N ARG A 720 6.80 -34.36 -24.15
CA ARG A 720 6.68 -33.02 -23.57
C ARG A 720 6.66 -33.06 -22.04
N PRO A 721 7.53 -32.29 -21.36
CA PRO A 721 7.41 -32.10 -19.92
C PRO A 721 6.28 -31.15 -19.53
N VAL A 722 5.48 -31.58 -18.56
CA VAL A 722 4.55 -30.70 -17.84
C VAL A 722 5.33 -29.99 -16.73
N THR A 723 5.24 -28.66 -16.64
CA THR A 723 6.10 -27.87 -15.75
C THR A 723 5.32 -27.29 -14.57
N LEU A 724 5.88 -27.49 -13.38
CA LEU A 724 5.53 -26.77 -12.17
C LEU A 724 6.68 -25.84 -11.77
N VAL A 725 6.40 -24.56 -11.60
CA VAL A 725 7.32 -23.59 -10.99
C VAL A 725 6.79 -23.24 -9.62
N ILE A 726 7.64 -23.34 -8.60
CA ILE A 726 7.36 -22.85 -7.24
C ILE A 726 8.39 -21.78 -6.89
N GLY A 727 7.91 -20.61 -6.49
CA GLY A 727 8.73 -19.50 -6.02
C GLY A 727 8.24 -18.94 -4.69
N GLY A 728 9.04 -18.06 -4.07
CA GLY A 728 8.72 -17.45 -2.79
C GLY A 728 9.42 -18.14 -1.61
N SER A 729 8.89 -17.94 -0.41
CA SER A 729 9.39 -18.54 0.84
C SER A 729 8.30 -18.55 1.90
N LYS A 730 8.59 -19.16 3.06
CA LYS A 730 7.69 -19.11 4.22
C LYS A 730 7.45 -17.67 4.69
N GLU A 731 8.49 -16.85 4.68
CA GLU A 731 8.42 -15.45 5.14
C GLU A 731 7.72 -14.56 4.11
N TYR A 732 7.98 -14.76 2.82
CA TYR A 732 7.45 -13.92 1.75
C TYR A 732 6.04 -14.34 1.27
N GLY A 733 5.70 -15.63 1.42
CA GLY A 733 4.57 -16.30 0.80
C GLY A 733 4.97 -17.03 -0.48
N PHE A 734 4.51 -18.28 -0.64
CA PHE A 734 4.75 -19.10 -1.82
C PHE A 734 3.81 -18.72 -2.98
N PHE A 735 4.25 -18.91 -4.21
CA PHE A 735 3.44 -18.75 -5.43
C PHE A 735 3.86 -19.79 -6.48
N THR A 736 2.92 -20.22 -7.32
CA THR A 736 3.11 -21.38 -8.19
C THR A 736 2.55 -21.17 -9.59
N SER A 737 2.97 -22.00 -10.55
CA SER A 737 2.44 -22.01 -11.93
C SER A 737 1.14 -22.81 -12.11
N LEU A 738 0.39 -23.10 -11.04
CA LEU A 738 -0.94 -23.72 -11.20
C LEU A 738 -1.92 -22.74 -11.87
N GLN A 739 -1.84 -21.46 -11.54
CA GLN A 739 -2.71 -20.40 -12.04
C GLN A 739 -1.96 -19.07 -12.18
N PHE A 740 -2.56 -18.11 -12.86
CA PHE A 740 -2.03 -16.75 -12.95
C PHE A 740 -2.12 -16.03 -11.59
N GLY A 741 -1.12 -15.17 -11.35
CA GLY A 741 -1.28 -14.07 -10.39
C GLY A 741 -1.98 -12.88 -11.06
N LYS A 742 -1.78 -11.67 -10.53
CA LYS A 742 -2.27 -10.46 -11.21
C LYS A 742 -1.49 -10.20 -12.50
N TYR A 743 -2.16 -9.69 -13.52
CA TYR A 743 -1.54 -9.42 -14.84
C TYR A 743 -0.52 -8.26 -14.81
N ASN A 744 -0.55 -7.40 -13.78
CA ASN A 744 0.38 -6.30 -13.51
C ASN A 744 1.56 -6.73 -12.59
N TRP A 745 2.24 -7.81 -12.98
CA TRP A 745 3.25 -8.45 -12.12
C TRP A 745 4.46 -7.56 -11.79
N MET A 746 4.83 -6.59 -12.64
CA MET A 746 5.95 -5.69 -12.33
C MET A 746 5.57 -4.74 -11.20
N LYS A 747 4.37 -4.15 -11.25
CA LYS A 747 3.83 -3.28 -10.20
C LYS A 747 3.70 -4.00 -8.86
N ASP A 748 3.25 -5.25 -8.88
CA ASP A 748 3.19 -6.11 -7.68
C ASP A 748 4.58 -6.38 -7.07
N MET A 749 5.66 -6.23 -7.85
CA MET A 749 7.05 -6.37 -7.38
C MET A 749 7.78 -5.03 -7.24
N TYR A 750 7.07 -3.90 -7.30
CA TYR A 750 7.68 -2.57 -7.32
C TYR A 750 8.74 -2.39 -6.23
N ASP A 751 8.43 -2.76 -4.98
CA ASP A 751 9.37 -2.61 -3.86
C ASP A 751 10.62 -3.50 -3.92
N VAL A 752 10.59 -4.55 -4.76
CA VAL A 752 11.74 -5.43 -4.98
C VAL A 752 12.61 -4.93 -6.14
N ILE A 753 11.98 -4.41 -7.19
CA ILE A 753 12.68 -4.08 -8.44
C ILE A 753 13.00 -2.60 -8.60
N LYS A 754 12.33 -1.68 -7.90
CA LYS A 754 12.38 -0.21 -8.11
C LYS A 754 13.79 0.37 -8.25
N ASP A 755 14.74 -0.12 -7.46
CA ASP A 755 16.12 0.39 -7.43
C ASP A 755 17.06 -0.35 -8.39
N ARG A 756 16.58 -1.41 -9.03
CA ARG A 756 17.34 -2.15 -10.05
C ARG A 756 17.35 -1.34 -11.33
N LYS A 757 18.52 -1.30 -11.97
CA LYS A 757 18.67 -0.77 -13.32
C LYS A 757 17.81 -1.57 -14.31
N LEU A 758 17.32 -0.93 -15.36
CA LEU A 758 16.46 -1.56 -16.36
C LEU A 758 17.05 -2.87 -16.92
N HIS A 759 18.36 -2.95 -17.16
CA HIS A 759 19.01 -4.18 -17.65
C HIS A 759 19.14 -5.31 -16.61
N HIS A 760 18.87 -5.05 -15.33
CA HIS A 760 18.93 -6.04 -14.25
C HIS A 760 17.58 -6.73 -13.99
N VAL A 761 16.49 -6.23 -14.57
CA VAL A 761 15.15 -6.82 -14.38
C VAL A 761 14.90 -7.82 -15.50
N VAL A 762 14.60 -9.07 -15.13
CA VAL A 762 14.33 -10.14 -16.09
C VAL A 762 12.88 -10.05 -16.55
N VAL A 763 12.65 -10.00 -17.85
CA VAL A 763 11.30 -9.98 -18.45
C VAL A 763 11.12 -11.05 -19.53
N PRO A 764 9.91 -11.58 -19.73
CA PRO A 764 9.58 -12.36 -20.91
C PRO A 764 9.45 -11.43 -22.11
N GLY A 765 9.81 -11.92 -23.30
CA GLY A 765 9.60 -11.18 -24.54
C GLY A 765 9.10 -12.05 -25.69
N SER A 766 8.32 -11.45 -26.58
CA SER A 766 7.74 -12.14 -27.72
C SER A 766 8.57 -11.90 -28.98
N HIS A 767 9.04 -12.99 -29.60
CA HIS A 767 9.68 -12.96 -30.92
C HIS A 767 8.63 -12.74 -32.02
N ASP A 768 8.91 -11.82 -32.94
CA ASP A 768 8.00 -11.39 -34.01
C ASP A 768 6.57 -11.21 -33.51
N ALA A 769 6.45 -10.41 -32.46
CA ALA A 769 5.27 -10.29 -31.62
C ALA A 769 3.97 -9.99 -32.38
N ALA A 770 4.09 -9.34 -33.53
CA ALA A 770 2.99 -8.93 -34.40
C ALA A 770 2.59 -10.00 -35.44
N MET A 771 2.90 -11.28 -35.20
CA MET A 771 2.56 -12.40 -36.08
C MET A 771 1.73 -13.46 -35.37
N ASN A 772 0.56 -13.06 -34.85
CA ASN A 772 -0.40 -13.97 -34.22
C ASN A 772 -1.50 -14.48 -35.15
N ASN A 773 -1.71 -13.82 -36.29
CA ASN A 773 -2.45 -14.35 -37.43
C ASN A 773 -1.84 -13.79 -38.71
N ILE A 774 -2.07 -14.44 -39.84
CA ILE A 774 -1.84 -13.84 -41.16
C ILE A 774 -3.08 -13.05 -41.57
N THR A 775 -2.90 -11.78 -41.93
CA THR A 775 -4.01 -10.93 -42.40
C THR A 775 -4.21 -11.05 -43.91
N MET A 776 -5.46 -11.08 -44.36
CA MET A 776 -5.81 -11.04 -45.78
C MET A 776 -5.69 -9.63 -46.39
N GLU A 777 -5.73 -8.57 -45.57
CA GLU A 777 -5.63 -7.18 -46.05
C GLU A 777 -4.18 -6.73 -46.32
N GLY A 778 -3.20 -7.54 -45.94
CA GLY A 778 -1.78 -7.18 -46.01
C GLY A 778 -1.06 -7.82 -47.19
N TRP A 779 0.25 -8.03 -47.04
CA TRP A 779 1.11 -8.62 -48.06
C TRP A 779 1.32 -10.11 -47.82
N TRP A 780 1.29 -10.89 -48.89
CA TRP A 780 1.46 -12.33 -48.87
C TRP A 780 2.45 -12.77 -49.95
N GLY A 781 3.54 -13.43 -49.53
CA GLY A 781 4.55 -14.02 -50.39
C GLY A 781 4.83 -15.46 -49.97
N PHE A 782 3.87 -16.35 -50.18
CA PHE A 782 3.96 -17.78 -49.81
C PHE A 782 4.08 -18.07 -48.30
N GLY A 783 3.69 -17.13 -47.44
CA GLY A 783 3.57 -17.39 -46.00
C GLY A 783 2.40 -18.30 -45.65
N SER A 784 2.58 -19.18 -44.67
CA SER A 784 1.52 -19.98 -44.04
C SER A 784 1.59 -19.84 -42.52
N ALA A 785 0.49 -20.18 -41.83
CA ALA A 785 0.45 -20.19 -40.36
C ALA A 785 1.61 -21.00 -39.76
N ASP A 786 1.95 -22.14 -40.38
CA ASP A 786 3.02 -23.02 -39.94
C ASP A 786 4.39 -22.33 -39.89
N HIS A 787 4.75 -21.53 -40.89
CA HIS A 787 6.11 -20.98 -41.01
C HIS A 787 6.21 -19.47 -40.76
N THR A 788 5.07 -18.79 -40.59
CA THR A 788 5.05 -17.32 -40.50
C THR A 788 4.51 -16.83 -39.16
N GLU A 789 3.53 -17.50 -38.58
CA GLU A 789 2.95 -17.10 -37.30
C GLU A 789 3.83 -17.58 -36.14
N THR A 790 4.50 -16.65 -35.47
CA THR A 790 5.38 -16.94 -34.33
C THR A 790 4.67 -16.85 -32.99
N GLN A 791 3.50 -16.22 -32.95
CA GLN A 791 2.64 -16.08 -31.78
C GLN A 791 1.24 -16.63 -32.11
N SER A 792 0.41 -16.89 -31.10
CA SER A 792 -1.01 -17.21 -31.30
C SER A 792 -1.94 -16.25 -30.57
N LEU A 793 -1.42 -15.55 -29.56
CA LEU A 793 -2.17 -14.55 -28.79
C LEU A 793 -1.98 -13.16 -29.43
N ASP A 794 -3.04 -12.36 -29.46
CA ASP A 794 -2.93 -10.94 -29.80
C ASP A 794 -2.05 -10.19 -28.77
N LEU A 795 -1.65 -8.95 -29.08
CA LEU A 795 -0.72 -8.21 -28.24
C LEU A 795 -1.24 -8.00 -26.81
N TYR A 796 -2.54 -7.73 -26.63
CA TYR A 796 -3.15 -7.55 -25.32
C TYR A 796 -3.02 -8.82 -24.47
N ASN A 797 -3.29 -9.98 -25.07
CA ASN A 797 -3.19 -11.26 -24.39
C ASN A 797 -1.73 -11.71 -24.18
N GLN A 798 -0.81 -11.38 -25.09
CA GLN A 798 0.64 -11.56 -24.86
C GLN A 798 1.13 -10.77 -23.64
N LEU A 799 0.61 -9.56 -23.42
CA LEU A 799 0.89 -8.75 -22.22
C LEU A 799 0.30 -9.39 -20.95
N LYS A 800 -0.93 -9.91 -21.01
CA LYS A 800 -1.57 -10.62 -19.88
C LYS A 800 -0.78 -11.85 -19.44
N VAL A 801 -0.27 -12.64 -20.38
CA VAL A 801 0.55 -13.82 -20.07
C VAL A 801 2.01 -13.49 -19.67
N GLY A 802 2.34 -12.20 -19.53
CA GLY A 802 3.54 -11.73 -18.83
C GLY A 802 4.57 -11.00 -19.69
N SER A 803 4.43 -10.98 -21.02
CA SER A 803 5.43 -10.37 -21.92
C SER A 803 5.56 -8.87 -21.68
N ARG A 804 6.80 -8.36 -21.66
CA ARG A 804 7.11 -6.92 -21.50
C ARG A 804 8.13 -6.39 -22.51
N TYR A 805 8.66 -7.27 -23.35
CA TYR A 805 9.55 -6.91 -24.45
C TYR A 805 9.00 -7.49 -25.76
N PHE A 806 8.87 -6.66 -26.80
CA PHE A 806 8.30 -7.09 -28.08
C PHE A 806 9.28 -6.81 -29.22
N ASP A 807 9.66 -7.85 -29.96
CA ASP A 807 10.38 -7.72 -31.23
C ASP A 807 9.35 -7.37 -32.31
N MET A 808 9.19 -6.08 -32.59
CA MET A 808 8.16 -5.52 -33.46
C MET A 808 8.72 -5.30 -34.87
N ARG A 809 8.47 -6.23 -35.78
CA ARG A 809 8.86 -6.08 -37.19
C ARG A 809 7.68 -5.50 -37.97
N ILE A 810 7.81 -4.27 -38.45
CA ILE A 810 6.70 -3.54 -39.08
C ILE A 810 7.04 -3.20 -40.52
N SER A 811 6.11 -3.47 -41.43
CA SER A 811 6.18 -3.12 -42.84
C SER A 811 4.88 -2.47 -43.31
N SER A 812 4.94 -1.61 -44.33
CA SER A 812 3.76 -1.18 -45.09
C SER A 812 3.58 -2.06 -46.32
N VAL A 813 2.41 -1.98 -46.95
CA VAL A 813 2.09 -2.76 -48.16
C VAL A 813 1.65 -1.82 -49.27
N ASN A 814 2.39 -1.81 -50.40
CA ASN A 814 2.15 -0.94 -51.55
C ASN A 814 1.96 0.55 -51.17
N ASN A 815 2.82 1.04 -50.27
CA ASN A 815 2.78 2.36 -49.63
C ASN A 815 1.49 2.66 -48.83
N GLY A 816 0.69 1.64 -48.53
CA GLY A 816 -0.58 1.70 -47.78
C GLY A 816 -0.41 1.54 -46.27
N LYS A 817 -1.33 0.83 -45.62
CA LYS A 817 -1.34 0.66 -44.14
C LYS A 817 -0.09 -0.09 -43.63
N PHE A 818 0.17 0.03 -42.33
CA PHE A 818 1.26 -0.64 -41.62
C PHE A 818 0.78 -1.93 -40.96
N TYR A 819 1.61 -2.96 -41.02
CA TYR A 819 1.33 -4.29 -40.50
C TYR A 819 2.56 -4.89 -39.81
N GLY A 820 2.32 -5.78 -38.86
CA GLY A 820 3.34 -6.74 -38.44
C GLY A 820 3.82 -7.57 -39.63
N ALA A 821 5.09 -7.97 -39.65
CA ALA A 821 5.63 -8.76 -40.75
C ALA A 821 6.67 -9.78 -40.28
N HIS A 822 6.61 -10.98 -40.83
CA HIS A 822 7.68 -11.97 -40.73
C HIS A 822 8.00 -12.48 -42.13
N VAL A 823 9.17 -12.04 -42.61
CA VAL A 823 9.67 -12.29 -43.96
C VAL A 823 11.14 -12.69 -43.94
N SER A 824 11.56 -13.49 -44.93
CA SER A 824 12.91 -14.05 -45.05
C SER A 824 14.01 -13.02 -45.36
N ASP A 825 13.69 -12.03 -46.19
CA ASP A 825 14.56 -10.91 -46.60
C ASP A 825 13.66 -9.71 -46.92
N GLU A 826 13.62 -8.72 -46.04
CA GLU A 826 12.69 -7.60 -46.12
C GLU A 826 12.92 -6.66 -47.32
N LEU A 827 14.07 -6.77 -47.99
CA LEU A 827 14.42 -6.03 -49.21
C LEU A 827 14.57 -6.95 -50.43
N GLY A 828 14.35 -8.24 -50.27
CA GLY A 828 14.48 -9.22 -51.33
C GLY A 828 13.54 -8.91 -52.50
N LYS A 829 13.97 -9.26 -53.73
CA LYS A 829 13.10 -9.16 -54.92
C LYS A 829 11.89 -10.09 -54.83
N THR A 830 12.03 -11.19 -54.09
CA THR A 830 10.99 -12.20 -53.83
C THR A 830 11.06 -12.63 -52.37
N PRO A 831 10.65 -11.78 -51.41
CA PRO A 831 10.62 -12.16 -50.01
C PRO A 831 9.65 -13.35 -49.84
N ALA A 832 9.96 -14.30 -48.97
CA ALA A 832 9.02 -15.32 -48.53
C ALA A 832 8.47 -14.95 -47.15
N GLY A 833 7.17 -15.07 -46.94
CA GLY A 833 6.49 -14.77 -45.67
C GLY A 833 5.12 -14.12 -45.86
N ALA A 834 4.65 -13.45 -44.81
CA ALA A 834 3.40 -12.69 -44.84
C ALA A 834 3.37 -11.61 -43.75
N THR A 835 2.36 -10.74 -43.85
CA THR A 835 2.03 -9.76 -42.81
C THR A 835 0.98 -10.27 -41.84
N GLY A 836 1.07 -9.83 -40.60
CA GLY A 836 0.09 -10.08 -39.54
C GLY A 836 -0.82 -8.87 -39.28
N PRO A 837 -1.35 -8.69 -38.05
CA PRO A 837 -2.27 -7.61 -37.75
C PRO A 837 -1.75 -6.21 -38.08
N SER A 838 -2.71 -5.29 -38.24
CA SER A 838 -2.40 -3.90 -38.51
C SER A 838 -1.72 -3.25 -37.30
N LEU A 839 -0.91 -2.21 -37.54
CA LEU A 839 -0.33 -1.42 -36.45
C LEU A 839 -1.41 -0.83 -35.54
N ASP A 840 -2.57 -0.48 -36.10
CA ASP A 840 -3.68 0.09 -35.34
C ASP A 840 -4.22 -0.93 -34.32
N ASP A 841 -4.37 -2.20 -34.70
CA ASP A 841 -4.78 -3.27 -33.77
C ASP A 841 -3.74 -3.51 -32.67
N LEU A 842 -2.45 -3.44 -33.00
CA LEU A 842 -1.36 -3.55 -32.03
C LEU A 842 -1.41 -2.40 -31.02
N ILE A 843 -1.61 -1.17 -31.49
CA ILE A 843 -1.73 0.01 -30.62
C ILE A 843 -2.97 -0.10 -29.74
N ILE A 844 -4.12 -0.55 -30.26
CA ILE A 844 -5.34 -0.79 -29.48
C ILE A 844 -5.06 -1.79 -28.36
N GLY A 845 -4.39 -2.90 -28.65
CA GLY A 845 -4.02 -3.90 -27.65
C GLY A 845 -3.11 -3.35 -26.55
N MET A 846 -2.11 -2.54 -26.92
CA MET A 846 -1.20 -1.88 -25.98
C MET A 846 -1.94 -0.87 -25.11
N ASN A 847 -2.72 0.03 -25.71
CA ASN A 847 -3.47 1.06 -24.99
C ASN A 847 -4.46 0.45 -24.00
N ARG A 848 -5.16 -0.61 -24.43
CA ARG A 848 -6.05 -1.36 -23.54
C ARG A 848 -5.29 -1.90 -22.34
N PHE A 849 -4.16 -2.57 -22.55
CA PHE A 849 -3.36 -3.11 -21.43
C PHE A 849 -2.85 -2.01 -20.49
N SER A 850 -2.31 -0.91 -21.03
CA SER A 850 -1.84 0.23 -20.23
C SER A 850 -2.93 0.90 -19.40
N ASN A 851 -4.18 0.85 -19.86
CA ASN A 851 -5.33 1.35 -19.12
C ASN A 851 -5.80 0.35 -18.05
N ASP A 852 -5.90 -0.94 -18.41
CA ASP A 852 -6.38 -2.00 -17.52
C ASP A 852 -5.37 -2.30 -16.39
N PHE A 853 -4.06 -2.14 -16.68
CA PHE A 853 -2.95 -2.53 -15.80
C PHE A 853 -1.84 -1.44 -15.76
N PRO A 854 -2.10 -0.28 -15.13
CA PRO A 854 -1.11 0.80 -15.04
C PRO A 854 0.07 0.44 -14.12
N GLY A 855 1.21 1.06 -14.38
CA GLY A 855 2.44 0.92 -13.58
C GLY A 855 3.46 -0.09 -14.14
N GLU A 856 3.20 -0.63 -15.33
CA GLU A 856 4.08 -1.57 -16.02
C GLU A 856 5.06 -0.86 -16.97
N VAL A 857 6.19 -1.50 -17.25
CA VAL A 857 7.16 -1.02 -18.25
C VAL A 857 7.14 -1.97 -19.44
N VAL A 858 6.86 -1.43 -20.63
CA VAL A 858 6.80 -2.23 -21.86
C VAL A 858 7.79 -1.69 -22.88
N VAL A 859 8.57 -2.57 -23.51
CA VAL A 859 9.55 -2.22 -24.52
C VAL A 859 9.09 -2.73 -25.88
N TRP A 860 8.90 -1.82 -26.84
CA TRP A 860 8.75 -2.16 -28.26
C TRP A 860 10.07 -1.91 -28.97
N TYR A 861 10.68 -2.97 -29.49
CA TYR A 861 11.85 -2.86 -30.34
C TYR A 861 11.45 -3.01 -31.80
N ILE A 862 11.42 -1.89 -32.51
CA ILE A 862 10.86 -1.73 -33.85
C ILE A 862 11.95 -1.89 -34.92
N LYS A 863 11.64 -2.70 -35.95
CA LYS A 863 12.53 -3.02 -37.08
C LYS A 863 11.77 -3.09 -38.42
N TYR A 864 12.54 -3.37 -39.47
CA TYR A 864 12.17 -3.44 -40.90
C TYR A 864 11.90 -2.05 -41.45
N MET A 865 10.76 -1.45 -41.11
CA MET A 865 10.39 -0.13 -41.62
C MET A 865 10.50 -0.09 -43.16
N THR A 866 9.96 -1.14 -43.78
CA THR A 866 9.98 -1.39 -45.23
C THR A 866 8.58 -1.35 -45.83
N ASP A 867 8.48 -0.99 -47.10
CA ASP A 867 7.31 -1.20 -47.93
C ASP A 867 7.44 -2.50 -48.73
N LEU A 868 6.51 -3.44 -48.52
CA LEU A 868 6.43 -4.70 -49.22
C LEU A 868 5.51 -4.57 -50.45
N SER A 869 5.98 -5.07 -51.59
CA SER A 869 5.23 -5.06 -52.85
C SER A 869 5.51 -6.31 -53.67
N ILE A 870 4.75 -6.52 -54.76
CA ILE A 870 5.02 -7.58 -55.75
C ILE A 870 6.35 -7.38 -56.50
N LYS A 871 6.98 -6.21 -56.42
CA LYS A 871 8.25 -5.87 -57.08
C LYS A 871 9.48 -6.05 -56.18
N GLY A 872 9.27 -6.53 -54.94
CA GLY A 872 10.28 -6.59 -53.89
C GLY A 872 10.09 -5.50 -52.83
N GLY A 873 10.85 -5.62 -51.74
CA GLY A 873 10.80 -4.70 -50.61
C GLY A 873 11.69 -3.47 -50.81
N THR A 874 11.24 -2.32 -50.31
CA THR A 874 12.02 -1.08 -50.27
C THR A 874 11.92 -0.44 -48.90
N TYR A 875 12.88 0.40 -48.50
CA TYR A 875 12.73 1.17 -47.27
C TYR A 875 11.70 2.29 -47.42
N TRP A 876 11.06 2.66 -46.31
CA TRP A 876 10.11 3.77 -46.28
C TRP A 876 10.74 5.11 -46.71
N SER A 877 9.97 5.90 -47.45
CA SER A 877 10.29 7.31 -47.68
C SER A 877 10.24 8.11 -46.37
N GLU A 878 10.78 9.32 -46.37
CA GLU A 878 10.71 10.23 -45.21
C GLU A 878 9.26 10.51 -44.80
N ASP A 879 8.36 10.76 -45.76
CA ASP A 879 6.93 10.96 -45.50
C ASP A 879 6.28 9.74 -44.84
N LYS A 880 6.65 8.54 -45.29
CA LYS A 880 6.09 7.30 -44.74
C LYS A 880 6.60 7.02 -43.32
N ASN A 881 7.86 7.35 -43.04
CA ASN A 881 8.40 7.35 -41.68
C ASN A 881 7.63 8.32 -40.77
N LYS A 882 7.31 9.53 -41.26
CA LYS A 882 6.52 10.50 -40.50
C LYS A 882 5.12 9.97 -40.19
N GLU A 883 4.42 9.40 -41.18
CA GLU A 883 3.10 8.78 -40.98
C GLU A 883 3.14 7.66 -39.93
N PHE A 884 4.19 6.83 -39.96
CA PHE A 884 4.40 5.78 -38.96
C PHE A 884 4.59 6.35 -37.55
N TYR A 885 5.42 7.38 -37.39
CA TYR A 885 5.64 8.01 -36.09
C TYR A 885 4.39 8.70 -35.56
N ASP A 886 3.65 9.45 -36.41
CA ASP A 886 2.38 10.07 -36.04
C ASP A 886 1.40 9.01 -35.48
N LYS A 887 1.36 7.80 -36.05
CA LYS A 887 0.58 6.69 -35.49
C LYS A 887 1.08 6.21 -34.14
N LEU A 888 2.38 6.02 -33.97
CA LEU A 888 2.95 5.64 -32.67
C LEU A 888 2.69 6.68 -31.58
N GLU A 889 2.42 7.94 -31.95
CA GLU A 889 2.06 8.96 -30.96
C GLU A 889 0.76 8.69 -30.22
N THR A 890 -0.12 7.87 -30.79
CA THR A 890 -1.40 7.46 -30.20
C THR A 890 -1.26 6.38 -29.12
N ILE A 891 -0.06 5.85 -28.90
CA ILE A 891 0.21 4.93 -27.78
C ILE A 891 0.09 5.69 -26.45
N HIS A 892 -0.71 5.15 -25.53
CA HIS A 892 -0.89 5.68 -24.18
C HIS A 892 0.36 5.46 -23.34
N ASN A 893 0.63 6.39 -22.42
CA ASN A 893 1.72 6.30 -21.44
C ASN A 893 3.09 6.02 -22.10
N ARG A 894 3.41 6.64 -23.25
CA ARG A 894 4.78 6.57 -23.80
C ARG A 894 5.80 7.10 -22.79
N CYS A 895 7.03 6.58 -22.82
CA CYS A 895 8.07 7.10 -21.95
C CYS A 895 8.42 8.55 -22.34
N PRO A 896 8.55 9.48 -21.37
CA PRO A 896 8.93 10.87 -21.66
C PRO A 896 10.25 10.97 -22.45
N GLY A 897 10.31 11.90 -23.41
CA GLY A 897 11.46 12.00 -24.32
C GLY A 897 12.77 12.47 -23.65
N ASP A 898 12.67 13.10 -22.48
CA ASP A 898 13.79 13.62 -21.69
C ASP A 898 14.16 12.75 -20.47
N LEU A 899 13.47 11.60 -20.30
CA LEU A 899 13.55 10.73 -19.13
C LEU A 899 14.99 10.35 -18.70
N ALA A 900 15.93 10.33 -19.64
CA ALA A 900 17.29 9.86 -19.44
C ALA A 900 18.34 10.95 -19.19
N GLY A 901 18.07 12.21 -19.57
CA GLY A 901 19.11 13.23 -19.69
C GLY A 901 20.34 12.72 -20.45
N ASN A 902 21.49 12.69 -19.77
CA ASN A 902 22.77 12.16 -20.30
C ASN A 902 23.06 10.69 -19.94
N THR A 903 22.19 10.03 -19.17
CA THR A 903 22.39 8.64 -18.71
C THR A 903 21.81 7.66 -19.72
N PRO A 904 22.50 6.54 -20.05
CA PRO A 904 21.90 5.48 -20.86
C PRO A 904 20.64 4.90 -20.22
N LEU A 905 19.58 4.68 -20.99
CA LEU A 905 18.28 4.20 -20.47
C LEU A 905 18.39 2.87 -19.71
N ASN A 906 19.26 1.97 -20.17
CA ASN A 906 19.47 0.69 -19.52
C ASN A 906 20.09 0.83 -18.12
N GLU A 907 20.79 1.94 -17.84
CA GLU A 907 21.44 2.22 -16.56
C GLU A 907 20.51 2.92 -15.56
N LEU A 908 19.35 3.40 -16.00
CA LEU A 908 18.36 4.03 -15.14
C LEU A 908 17.66 3.00 -14.26
N PRO A 909 17.34 3.33 -12.99
CA PRO A 909 16.49 2.51 -12.14
C PRO A 909 15.11 2.30 -12.78
N ILE A 910 14.55 1.10 -12.64
CA ILE A 910 13.27 0.77 -13.26
C ILE A 910 12.12 1.62 -12.71
N SER A 911 12.23 2.11 -11.47
CA SER A 911 11.30 3.09 -10.89
C SER A 911 11.17 4.35 -11.74
N THR A 912 12.21 4.75 -12.47
CA THR A 912 12.16 5.89 -13.40
C THR A 912 11.08 5.67 -14.47
N PHE A 913 10.97 4.46 -15.00
CA PHE A 913 9.99 4.09 -16.01
C PHE A 913 8.62 3.77 -15.39
N MET A 914 8.61 3.06 -14.26
CA MET A 914 7.36 2.69 -13.57
C MET A 914 6.62 3.90 -12.97
N ASN A 915 7.35 4.94 -12.56
CA ASN A 915 6.77 6.17 -12.00
C ASN A 915 6.47 7.24 -13.05
N ALA A 916 6.91 7.04 -14.30
CA ALA A 916 6.54 7.92 -15.40
C ALA A 916 5.01 7.94 -15.59
N ASN A 917 4.52 9.01 -16.23
CA ASN A 917 3.10 9.22 -16.50
C ASN A 917 2.24 9.13 -15.22
N ASP A 918 2.65 9.82 -14.15
CA ASP A 918 1.98 9.84 -12.84
C ASP A 918 1.83 8.45 -12.21
N GLY A 919 2.88 7.63 -12.29
CA GLY A 919 2.86 6.27 -11.74
C GLY A 919 2.10 5.24 -12.58
N LYS A 920 1.67 5.60 -13.80
CA LYS A 920 1.02 4.69 -14.75
C LYS A 920 2.01 3.86 -15.56
N GLY A 921 3.31 3.98 -15.30
CA GLY A 921 4.36 3.27 -16.02
C GLY A 921 4.61 3.88 -17.39
N CYS A 922 5.42 3.22 -18.22
CA CYS A 922 5.60 3.71 -19.57
C CYS A 922 5.95 2.66 -20.64
N VAL A 923 5.60 3.01 -21.89
CA VAL A 923 5.93 2.26 -23.11
C VAL A 923 7.16 2.89 -23.78
N LEU A 924 8.25 2.13 -23.81
CA LEU A 924 9.53 2.51 -24.41
C LEU A 924 9.59 2.06 -25.87
N LEU A 925 9.67 3.02 -26.78
CA LEU A 925 9.75 2.78 -28.23
C LEU A 925 11.21 2.90 -28.69
N LEU A 926 11.80 1.78 -29.10
CA LEU A 926 13.17 1.68 -29.58
C LEU A 926 13.17 1.37 -31.09
N ILE A 927 13.92 2.11 -31.89
CA ILE A 927 14.05 1.90 -33.35
C ILE A 927 15.45 1.42 -33.70
N ASP A 928 15.66 0.51 -34.66
CA ASP A 928 16.97 -0.14 -34.89
C ASP A 928 18.11 0.73 -35.47
N GLY A 929 17.87 2.04 -35.65
CA GLY A 929 18.89 3.03 -36.01
C GLY A 929 19.23 3.10 -37.51
N ARG A 930 18.63 2.26 -38.37
CA ARG A 930 18.81 2.32 -39.83
C ARG A 930 18.10 3.51 -40.50
N PHE A 931 17.23 4.21 -39.78
CA PHE A 931 16.49 5.39 -40.25
C PHE A 931 16.73 6.55 -39.29
N ASP A 932 17.37 7.60 -39.80
CA ASP A 932 17.64 8.84 -39.07
C ASP A 932 16.84 10.00 -39.70
N PRO A 933 15.64 10.29 -39.20
CA PRO A 933 14.99 11.56 -39.48
C PRO A 933 15.28 12.49 -38.31
N LYS A 934 15.92 13.63 -38.60
CA LYS A 934 16.08 14.75 -37.67
C LYS A 934 14.69 15.28 -37.28
N LEU A 935 14.07 14.69 -36.27
CA LEU A 935 12.75 15.08 -35.79
C LEU A 935 12.89 15.93 -34.51
N ASN A 936 12.29 17.11 -34.57
CA ASN A 936 12.28 18.16 -33.56
C ASN A 936 11.65 17.71 -32.23
N GLY A 937 12.41 17.00 -31.40
CA GLY A 937 12.12 16.82 -29.99
C GLY A 937 11.02 15.78 -29.65
N GLN A 938 11.49 14.71 -29.01
CA GLN A 938 10.81 13.92 -27.97
C GLN A 938 9.83 12.80 -28.38
N THR A 939 10.33 11.55 -28.47
CA THR A 939 9.83 10.33 -27.76
C THR A 939 10.45 9.01 -28.29
N PHE A 940 11.03 8.99 -29.50
CA PHE A 940 11.65 7.80 -30.09
C PHE A 940 13.12 7.69 -29.71
N VAL A 941 13.54 6.57 -29.12
CA VAL A 941 14.89 6.41 -28.59
C VAL A 941 15.71 5.48 -29.47
N ARG A 942 16.91 5.95 -29.86
CA ARG A 942 17.86 5.13 -30.61
C ARG A 942 18.49 4.05 -29.71
N PRO A 943 18.92 2.90 -30.27
CA PRO A 943 19.44 1.79 -29.48
C PRO A 943 20.80 2.11 -28.86
N ASP A 944 21.55 3.08 -29.37
CA ASP A 944 22.82 3.53 -28.79
C ASP A 944 22.66 4.19 -27.41
N LYS A 945 21.46 4.73 -27.11
CA LYS A 945 21.07 5.18 -25.75
C LYS A 945 20.77 4.01 -24.80
N VAL A 946 20.70 2.78 -25.29
CA VAL A 946 20.59 1.52 -24.54
C VAL A 946 21.89 0.74 -24.80
N SER A 947 22.93 0.92 -23.99
CA SER A 947 24.29 0.42 -24.31
C SER A 947 24.28 -1.00 -24.90
N SER A 948 24.94 -1.16 -26.07
CA SER A 948 24.87 -2.28 -27.03
C SER A 948 23.91 -3.43 -26.69
N LEU A 949 22.81 -3.56 -27.46
CA LEU A 949 21.93 -4.72 -27.42
C LEU A 949 22.70 -5.99 -27.78
N ALA A 950 23.00 -6.81 -26.78
CA ALA A 950 23.66 -8.10 -26.99
C ALA A 950 22.59 -9.17 -27.19
N ARG A 951 22.48 -9.68 -28.43
CA ARG A 951 21.61 -10.82 -28.76
C ARG A 951 22.45 -12.09 -28.80
N ARG A 952 22.04 -13.13 -28.07
CA ARG A 952 22.69 -14.45 -28.14
C ARG A 952 21.65 -15.53 -28.34
N ARG A 953 21.86 -16.32 -29.39
CA ARG A 953 20.99 -17.43 -29.79
C ARG A 953 21.27 -18.68 -28.98
N TRP A 954 20.24 -19.52 -28.88
CA TRP A 954 20.36 -20.93 -28.53
C TRP A 954 21.58 -21.59 -29.21
N PRO A 955 22.46 -22.27 -28.47
CA PRO A 955 23.52 -23.08 -29.07
C PRO A 955 22.94 -24.33 -29.73
N ALA A 956 23.44 -24.68 -30.92
CA ALA A 956 23.27 -26.05 -31.42
C ALA A 956 23.95 -27.01 -30.43
N ALA A 957 23.17 -27.92 -29.83
CA ALA A 957 23.43 -29.11 -28.99
C ALA A 957 24.70 -29.26 -28.09
N THR A 958 25.85 -28.60 -28.32
CA THR A 958 27.16 -29.00 -27.78
C THR A 958 27.88 -27.98 -26.89
N SER A 959 27.39 -26.74 -26.74
CA SER A 959 28.16 -25.67 -26.04
C SER A 959 27.47 -24.99 -24.83
N GLY A 960 26.22 -25.34 -24.50
CA GLY A 960 25.45 -24.69 -23.42
C GLY A 960 25.13 -23.21 -23.70
N PRO A 961 24.05 -22.65 -23.12
CA PRO A 961 23.63 -21.29 -23.44
C PRO A 961 24.71 -20.27 -23.05
N LYS A 962 24.95 -19.31 -23.95
CA LYS A 962 25.94 -18.26 -23.71
C LYS A 962 25.56 -17.44 -22.47
N ARG A 963 26.53 -17.22 -21.58
CA ARG A 963 26.34 -16.48 -20.33
C ARG A 963 26.76 -15.02 -20.47
N HIS A 964 26.13 -14.14 -19.71
CA HIS A 964 26.56 -12.74 -19.55
C HIS A 964 26.79 -12.48 -18.06
N ASP A 965 27.98 -11.97 -17.73
CA ASP A 965 28.41 -11.80 -16.34
C ASP A 965 27.89 -10.48 -15.75
N ARG A 966 27.33 -10.56 -14.55
CA ARG A 966 26.81 -9.47 -13.71
C ARG A 966 27.65 -9.29 -12.43
N SER A 967 28.90 -9.75 -12.43
CA SER A 967 29.80 -9.75 -11.27
C SER A 967 30.53 -8.43 -10.99
N GLY A 968 30.36 -7.37 -11.78
CA GLY A 968 30.89 -6.02 -11.47
C GLY A 968 32.03 -5.48 -12.35
N SER A 969 32.53 -6.22 -13.34
CA SER A 969 33.77 -5.88 -14.06
C SER A 969 33.59 -5.33 -15.49
N GLN A 970 32.36 -5.22 -16.02
CA GLN A 970 32.09 -4.85 -17.41
C GLN A 970 30.96 -3.83 -17.56
N VAL A 971 30.94 -3.11 -18.69
CA VAL A 971 29.79 -2.31 -19.16
C VAL A 971 28.62 -3.26 -19.40
N TYR A 972 27.48 -3.00 -18.77
CA TYR A 972 26.36 -3.93 -18.76
C TYR A 972 25.43 -3.74 -19.95
N ASN A 973 25.43 -4.72 -20.84
CA ASN A 973 24.52 -4.74 -21.97
C ASN A 973 23.10 -5.14 -21.56
N TYR A 974 22.11 -4.62 -22.31
CA TYR A 974 20.74 -5.10 -22.27
C TYR A 974 20.69 -6.46 -23.00
N TYR A 975 20.75 -7.55 -22.23
CA TYR A 975 21.03 -8.89 -22.76
C TYR A 975 19.74 -9.63 -23.12
N ILE A 976 19.57 -9.90 -24.41
CA ILE A 976 18.45 -10.65 -24.96
C ILE A 976 18.90 -12.09 -25.23
N MET A 977 18.36 -13.03 -24.44
CA MET A 977 18.49 -14.46 -24.68
C MET A 977 17.42 -14.88 -25.68
N GLN A 978 17.84 -15.23 -26.90
CA GLN A 978 16.94 -15.72 -27.92
C GLN A 978 16.68 -17.22 -27.70
N TRP A 979 15.56 -17.51 -27.06
CA TRP A 979 15.00 -18.82 -26.80
C TRP A 979 13.85 -19.10 -27.79
N GLN A 980 14.19 -19.05 -29.08
CA GLN A 980 13.24 -19.15 -30.20
C GLN A 980 13.57 -20.38 -31.05
N CYS A 981 12.59 -20.88 -31.79
CA CYS A 981 12.81 -21.96 -32.75
C CYS A 981 13.07 -21.40 -34.16
N THR A 982 13.80 -22.15 -34.98
CA THR A 982 13.95 -21.88 -36.42
C THR A 982 13.90 -23.21 -37.15
N PRO A 983 12.70 -23.76 -37.34
CA PRO A 983 12.54 -24.97 -38.10
C PRO A 983 12.77 -24.70 -39.61
N VAL A 984 13.36 -25.67 -40.31
CA VAL A 984 13.55 -25.62 -41.77
C VAL A 984 12.34 -26.22 -42.50
N LEU A 985 11.53 -27.06 -41.84
CA LEU A 985 10.42 -27.82 -42.43
C LEU A 985 9.19 -28.02 -41.51
N ASP A 986 9.24 -27.56 -40.25
CA ASP A 986 8.22 -27.84 -39.21
C ASP A 986 7.46 -26.56 -38.78
N PRO A 987 6.20 -26.67 -38.30
CA PRO A 987 5.45 -25.51 -37.81
C PRO A 987 6.08 -24.88 -36.55
N ILE A 988 6.21 -23.55 -36.52
CA ILE A 988 6.90 -22.78 -35.48
C ILE A 988 6.24 -22.95 -34.10
N GLN A 989 4.93 -22.66 -33.99
CA GLN A 989 4.25 -22.63 -32.69
C GLN A 989 4.19 -24.00 -32.00
N PRO A 990 3.90 -25.12 -32.69
CA PRO A 990 3.99 -26.46 -32.08
C PRO A 990 5.37 -26.78 -31.53
N VAL A 991 6.44 -26.49 -32.29
CA VAL A 991 7.82 -26.70 -31.83
C VAL A 991 8.11 -25.83 -30.59
N ALA A 992 7.65 -24.58 -30.60
CA ALA A 992 7.80 -23.68 -29.46
C ALA A 992 7.10 -24.21 -28.20
N VAL A 993 5.81 -24.55 -28.30
CA VAL A 993 4.97 -24.96 -27.17
C VAL A 993 5.34 -26.33 -26.61
N TYR A 994 5.69 -27.30 -27.48
CA TYR A 994 5.89 -28.69 -27.09
C TYR A 994 7.35 -29.06 -26.81
N GLU A 995 8.31 -28.35 -27.39
CA GLU A 995 9.73 -28.69 -27.28
C GLU A 995 10.53 -27.54 -26.66
N SER A 996 10.58 -26.40 -27.35
CA SER A 996 11.49 -25.30 -26.98
C SER A 996 11.18 -24.70 -25.60
N ASN A 997 9.94 -24.25 -25.38
CA ASN A 997 9.55 -23.56 -24.15
C ASN A 997 9.72 -24.44 -22.89
N PRO A 998 9.25 -25.71 -22.85
CA PRO A 998 9.47 -26.59 -21.71
C PRO A 998 10.95 -26.83 -21.35
N THR A 999 11.84 -26.87 -22.34
CA THR A 999 13.28 -27.03 -22.13
C THR A 999 13.92 -25.87 -21.36
N LEU A 1000 13.29 -24.69 -21.34
CA LEU A 1000 13.76 -23.57 -20.52
C LEU A 1000 13.85 -23.93 -19.04
N TYR A 1001 12.89 -24.71 -18.56
CA TYR A 1001 12.70 -24.93 -17.14
C TYR A 1001 13.63 -26.01 -16.57
N TYR A 1002 13.83 -27.12 -17.30
CA TYR A 1002 14.71 -28.21 -16.84
C TYR A 1002 16.14 -28.14 -17.39
N TYR A 1003 16.40 -27.37 -18.45
CA TYR A 1003 17.75 -27.20 -19.01
C TYR A 1003 18.23 -25.76 -18.89
N GLY A 1004 17.47 -24.79 -19.39
CA GLY A 1004 17.89 -23.38 -19.46
C GLY A 1004 18.19 -22.73 -18.12
N LEU A 1005 17.25 -22.86 -17.18
CA LEU A 1005 17.39 -22.37 -15.80
C LEU A 1005 18.70 -22.82 -15.17
N ASN A 1006 19.12 -24.06 -15.41
CA ASN A 1006 20.29 -24.65 -14.76
C ASN A 1006 21.63 -24.03 -15.20
N TYR A 1007 21.62 -23.17 -16.24
CA TYR A 1007 22.76 -22.33 -16.64
C TYR A 1007 22.67 -20.89 -16.12
N MET A 1008 21.55 -20.51 -15.49
CA MET A 1008 21.37 -19.22 -14.84
C MET A 1008 21.91 -19.28 -13.42
N THR A 1009 22.57 -18.21 -12.98
CA THR A 1009 23.09 -18.06 -11.62
C THR A 1009 22.80 -16.63 -11.14
N PRO A 1010 22.95 -16.32 -9.84
CA PRO A 1010 22.86 -14.93 -9.37
C PRO A 1010 23.82 -13.96 -10.08
N LYS A 1011 24.90 -14.48 -10.68
CA LYS A 1011 25.89 -13.69 -11.42
C LYS A 1011 25.70 -13.76 -12.93
N THR A 1012 24.86 -14.65 -13.45
CA THR A 1012 24.68 -14.85 -14.90
C THR A 1012 23.22 -15.10 -15.25
N PHE A 1013 22.53 -14.05 -15.70
CA PHE A 1013 21.10 -14.10 -16.06
C PHE A 1013 20.77 -13.15 -17.22
N PRO A 1014 19.73 -13.45 -18.03
CA PRO A 1014 19.28 -12.59 -19.12
C PRO A 1014 18.49 -11.38 -18.63
N THR A 1015 18.44 -10.32 -19.44
CA THR A 1015 17.47 -9.24 -19.24
C THR A 1015 16.13 -9.61 -19.89
N VAL A 1016 16.17 -10.17 -21.11
CA VAL A 1016 14.99 -10.62 -21.84
C VAL A 1016 15.12 -12.09 -22.18
N ILE A 1017 14.06 -12.86 -21.91
CA ILE A 1017 13.87 -14.23 -22.41
C ILE A 1017 12.92 -14.13 -23.61
N LEU A 1018 13.48 -14.09 -24.82
CA LEU A 1018 12.72 -13.90 -26.06
C LEU A 1018 12.31 -15.26 -26.63
N HIS A 1019 11.01 -15.52 -26.78
CA HIS A 1019 10.51 -16.82 -27.23
C HIS A 1019 9.25 -16.73 -28.12
N ASP A 1020 8.96 -17.85 -28.79
CA ASP A 1020 7.80 -18.04 -29.66
C ASP A 1020 6.61 -18.63 -28.87
N ALA A 1021 5.39 -18.38 -29.35
CA ALA A 1021 4.12 -18.90 -28.83
C ALA A 1021 3.96 -18.72 -27.30
N VAL A 1022 4.02 -17.47 -26.86
CA VAL A 1022 3.99 -17.14 -25.43
C VAL A 1022 2.66 -17.51 -24.77
N GLY A 1023 2.73 -18.00 -23.53
CA GLY A 1023 1.54 -18.21 -22.67
C GLY A 1023 0.63 -19.38 -23.05
N LEU A 1024 1.11 -20.35 -23.85
CA LEU A 1024 0.30 -21.49 -24.26
C LEU A 1024 0.83 -22.81 -23.71
N PHE A 1025 -0.08 -23.59 -23.12
CA PHE A 1025 0.17 -25.00 -22.87
C PHE A 1025 -0.13 -25.84 -24.11
N ARG A 1026 -1.14 -25.55 -24.91
CA ARG A 1026 -1.38 -26.27 -26.17
C ARG A 1026 -1.73 -25.29 -27.27
N THR A 1027 -1.33 -25.62 -28.49
CA THR A 1027 -1.58 -24.77 -29.66
C THR A 1027 -3.06 -24.70 -30.05
N ASP A 1028 -3.87 -25.68 -29.64
CA ASP A 1028 -5.33 -25.68 -29.87
C ASP A 1028 -6.15 -25.08 -28.72
N GLN A 1029 -5.49 -24.63 -27.64
CA GLN A 1029 -6.13 -24.11 -26.43
C GLN A 1029 -5.78 -22.63 -26.19
N ILE A 1030 -6.30 -21.75 -27.05
CA ILE A 1030 -5.97 -20.32 -27.08
C ILE A 1030 -6.97 -19.41 -26.35
N THR A 1031 -7.90 -19.99 -25.57
CA THR A 1031 -8.83 -19.21 -24.74
C THR A 1031 -8.24 -18.98 -23.35
N GLU A 1032 -8.62 -17.89 -22.70
CA GLU A 1032 -8.02 -17.44 -21.43
C GLU A 1032 -7.97 -18.52 -20.33
N LYS A 1033 -9.00 -19.37 -20.24
CA LYS A 1033 -9.05 -20.47 -19.27
C LYS A 1033 -7.95 -21.53 -19.43
N TYR A 1034 -7.24 -21.54 -20.56
CA TYR A 1034 -6.13 -22.46 -20.84
C TYR A 1034 -4.76 -21.77 -20.95
N TYR A 1035 -4.68 -20.46 -20.70
CA TYR A 1035 -3.40 -19.77 -20.71
C TYR A 1035 -2.44 -20.40 -19.69
N ASP A 1036 -1.16 -20.44 -20.06
CA ASP A 1036 -0.10 -21.04 -19.27
C ASP A 1036 0.67 -19.95 -18.48
N PRO A 1037 0.56 -19.92 -17.13
CA PRO A 1037 1.24 -18.93 -16.30
C PRO A 1037 2.72 -19.24 -16.07
N THR A 1038 3.23 -20.37 -16.56
CA THR A 1038 4.57 -20.87 -16.21
C THR A 1038 5.67 -19.84 -16.46
N MET A 1039 5.65 -19.14 -17.60
CA MET A 1039 6.68 -18.12 -17.92
C MET A 1039 6.59 -16.90 -17.00
N GLN A 1040 5.38 -16.40 -16.71
CA GLN A 1040 5.16 -15.26 -15.82
C GLN A 1040 5.66 -15.57 -14.39
N VAL A 1041 5.30 -16.75 -13.88
CA VAL A 1041 5.73 -17.22 -12.56
C VAL A 1041 7.24 -17.45 -12.53
N PHE A 1042 7.82 -17.97 -13.61
CA PHE A 1042 9.25 -18.16 -13.76
C PHE A 1042 10.04 -16.85 -13.67
N VAL A 1043 9.69 -15.81 -14.44
CA VAL A 1043 10.40 -14.52 -14.37
C VAL A 1043 10.18 -13.80 -13.04
N ARG A 1044 9.00 -13.95 -12.43
CA ARG A 1044 8.72 -13.44 -11.08
C ARG A 1044 9.65 -14.10 -10.07
N GLY A 1045 9.77 -15.43 -10.14
CA GLY A 1045 10.73 -16.21 -9.37
C GLY A 1045 12.18 -15.79 -9.63
N LEU A 1046 12.60 -15.62 -10.87
CA LEU A 1046 13.96 -15.14 -11.19
C LEU A 1046 14.25 -13.78 -10.57
N ASN A 1047 13.31 -12.83 -10.61
CA ASN A 1047 13.51 -11.52 -10.01
C ASN A 1047 13.51 -11.56 -8.48
N LEU A 1048 12.61 -12.31 -7.84
CA LEU A 1048 12.51 -12.41 -6.38
C LEU A 1048 13.65 -13.23 -5.78
N TYR A 1049 13.99 -14.35 -6.39
CA TYR A 1049 14.99 -15.30 -5.92
C TYR A 1049 16.35 -15.07 -6.59
N MET A 1050 16.47 -15.30 -7.90
CA MET A 1050 17.78 -15.42 -8.56
C MET A 1050 18.56 -14.10 -8.54
N VAL A 1051 17.93 -13.00 -8.98
CA VAL A 1051 18.54 -11.68 -9.09
C VAL A 1051 18.77 -11.03 -7.72
N SER A 1052 17.88 -11.28 -6.75
CA SER A 1052 18.00 -10.71 -5.39
C SER A 1052 19.21 -11.21 -4.62
N GLN A 1053 19.73 -12.38 -4.97
CA GLN A 1053 20.94 -12.96 -4.37
C GLN A 1053 22.23 -12.29 -4.87
N ASN A 1054 22.16 -11.29 -5.75
CA ASN A 1054 23.35 -10.56 -6.18
C ASN A 1054 23.39 -9.18 -5.53
N CYS A 1055 24.20 -9.02 -4.48
CA CYS A 1055 24.33 -7.74 -3.77
C CYS A 1055 24.83 -6.56 -4.61
N LYS A 1056 25.41 -6.80 -5.80
CA LYS A 1056 25.76 -5.71 -6.74
C LYS A 1056 24.56 -5.20 -7.52
N VAL A 1057 23.50 -6.01 -7.62
CA VAL A 1057 22.27 -5.72 -8.35
C VAL A 1057 21.16 -5.30 -7.40
N SER A 1058 20.98 -6.04 -6.30
CA SER A 1058 19.98 -5.78 -5.27
C SER A 1058 20.70 -5.34 -4.00
N LYS A 1059 20.60 -4.04 -3.68
CA LYS A 1059 21.31 -3.46 -2.52
C LYS A 1059 20.62 -3.76 -1.19
N SER A 1060 19.35 -4.15 -1.24
CA SER A 1060 18.53 -4.51 -0.10
C SER A 1060 18.72 -5.96 0.35
N LYS A 1061 18.37 -6.26 1.59
CA LYS A 1061 18.21 -7.64 2.09
C LYS A 1061 17.34 -8.45 1.13
N ASN A 1062 17.68 -9.73 0.97
CA ASN A 1062 16.95 -10.64 0.09
C ASN A 1062 15.45 -10.60 0.43
N PRO A 1063 14.53 -10.35 -0.52
CA PRO A 1063 13.10 -10.25 -0.24
C PRO A 1063 12.53 -11.54 0.36
N LEU A 1064 13.14 -12.70 0.10
CA LEU A 1064 12.62 -14.00 0.56
C LEU A 1064 12.88 -14.30 2.05
N VAL A 1065 13.63 -13.48 2.77
CA VAL A 1065 13.82 -13.64 4.24
C VAL A 1065 13.00 -12.64 5.04
N ARG A 1066 12.04 -11.98 4.40
CA ARG A 1066 11.16 -10.99 5.02
C ARG A 1066 9.75 -11.09 4.46
N PRO A 1067 8.75 -10.66 5.24
CA PRO A 1067 7.41 -10.44 4.72
C PRO A 1067 7.43 -9.45 3.54
N PRO A 1068 6.57 -9.62 2.52
CA PRO A 1068 6.46 -8.66 1.44
C PRO A 1068 6.02 -7.31 2.03
N ASN A 1069 6.65 -6.22 1.59
CA ASN A 1069 6.19 -4.86 1.85
C ASN A 1069 4.93 -4.62 1.00
N ARG A 1070 3.80 -5.20 1.40
CA ARG A 1070 2.52 -4.92 0.74
C ARG A 1070 2.04 -3.56 1.27
N SER A 1071 2.01 -2.54 0.41
CA SER A 1071 0.98 -1.51 0.54
C SER A 1071 -0.36 -2.23 0.47
N LYS A 1072 -1.11 -2.31 1.58
CA LYS A 1072 -2.32 -3.12 1.71
C LYS A 1072 -3.44 -2.58 0.80
N LYS A 1073 -3.45 -2.96 -0.48
CA LYS A 1073 -4.62 -2.94 -1.38
C LYS A 1073 -5.09 -4.38 -1.63
N ALA A 1074 -5.65 -4.99 -0.60
CA ALA A 1074 -6.52 -6.15 -0.71
C ALA A 1074 -7.66 -5.95 0.31
N VAL A 1075 -8.74 -5.33 -0.15
CA VAL A 1075 -10.00 -5.12 0.57
C VAL A 1075 -10.64 -6.50 0.79
N ALA A 1076 -10.93 -6.85 2.05
CA ALA A 1076 -11.59 -8.11 2.39
C ALA A 1076 -13.11 -7.93 2.36
N GLY A 1077 -13.66 -8.12 1.17
CA GLY A 1077 -15.09 -8.34 0.92
C GLY A 1077 -15.33 -9.65 0.18
N ILE A 1078 -14.53 -10.68 0.45
CA ILE A 1078 -14.79 -12.09 0.11
C ILE A 1078 -14.24 -12.89 1.29
N THR A 1079 -15.08 -13.73 1.89
CA THR A 1079 -14.73 -14.78 2.87
C THR A 1079 -13.30 -15.28 2.66
N SER A 1080 -12.42 -15.20 3.67
CA SER A 1080 -11.04 -15.74 3.68
C SER A 1080 -10.57 -16.37 2.36
N VAL A 1081 -10.10 -15.56 1.41
CA VAL A 1081 -9.32 -16.10 0.31
C VAL A 1081 -7.96 -15.45 0.44
N SER A 1082 -6.99 -16.24 0.88
CA SER A 1082 -5.62 -16.05 0.43
C SER A 1082 -5.63 -15.68 -1.07
N ASP A 1083 -4.68 -14.91 -1.59
CA ASP A 1083 -4.41 -14.88 -3.05
C ASP A 1083 -4.00 -16.29 -3.60
N HIS A 1084 -4.30 -17.36 -2.86
CA HIS A 1084 -3.97 -18.74 -3.12
C HIS A 1084 -5.26 -19.46 -3.41
N PHE A 1085 -5.42 -19.81 -4.69
CA PHE A 1085 -6.35 -20.85 -5.08
C PHE A 1085 -6.03 -22.11 -4.30
N ASP A 1086 -7.02 -22.63 -3.60
CA ASP A 1086 -7.02 -23.88 -2.85
C ASP A 1086 -7.98 -24.91 -3.46
N GLY A 1087 -8.44 -24.64 -4.69
CA GLY A 1087 -9.37 -25.46 -5.46
C GLY A 1087 -8.71 -26.50 -6.37
N ILE A 1088 -9.44 -26.96 -7.39
CA ILE A 1088 -8.98 -27.94 -8.38
C ILE A 1088 -9.19 -27.41 -9.81
N ILE A 1089 -8.14 -27.42 -10.63
CA ILE A 1089 -8.23 -27.12 -12.07
C ILE A 1089 -8.07 -28.41 -12.86
N PHE A 1090 -9.11 -28.78 -13.61
CA PHE A 1090 -9.09 -29.97 -14.47
C PHE A 1090 -8.48 -29.66 -15.83
N ALA A 1091 -7.99 -30.68 -16.53
CA ALA A 1091 -7.30 -30.52 -17.80
C ALA A 1091 -8.21 -29.97 -18.93
N ASN A 1092 -9.53 -30.15 -18.79
CA ASN A 1092 -10.53 -29.57 -19.70
C ASN A 1092 -10.81 -28.07 -19.42
N GLY A 1093 -10.13 -27.46 -18.44
CA GLY A 1093 -10.26 -26.05 -18.06
C GLY A 1093 -11.42 -25.77 -17.10
N THR A 1094 -12.15 -26.79 -16.63
CA THR A 1094 -13.13 -26.64 -15.55
C THR A 1094 -12.40 -26.42 -14.23
N THR A 1095 -12.91 -25.51 -13.42
CA THR A 1095 -12.37 -25.19 -12.10
C THR A 1095 -13.39 -25.52 -11.02
N LEU A 1096 -12.91 -26.07 -9.90
CA LEU A 1096 -13.62 -26.08 -8.63
C LEU A 1096 -12.90 -25.10 -7.73
N ASP A 1097 -13.61 -24.11 -7.19
CA ASP A 1097 -12.99 -23.04 -6.40
C ASP A 1097 -12.51 -23.53 -5.03
N THR A 1098 -13.06 -24.64 -4.55
CA THR A 1098 -12.67 -25.30 -3.28
C THR A 1098 -12.51 -26.80 -3.49
N VAL A 1099 -11.54 -27.42 -2.84
CA VAL A 1099 -11.43 -28.89 -2.80
C VAL A 1099 -12.62 -29.48 -2.02
N PRO A 1100 -13.38 -30.44 -2.58
CA PRO A 1100 -14.48 -31.08 -1.86
C PRO A 1100 -14.01 -31.80 -0.58
N ASN A 1101 -14.84 -31.76 0.48
CA ASN A 1101 -14.54 -32.46 1.73
C ASN A 1101 -14.29 -33.96 1.50
N GLY A 1102 -13.14 -34.45 1.98
CA GLY A 1102 -12.71 -35.86 1.81
C GLY A 1102 -12.06 -36.16 0.46
N PHE A 1103 -11.97 -35.18 -0.45
CA PHE A 1103 -11.25 -35.33 -1.71
C PHE A 1103 -9.75 -35.08 -1.49
N CYS A 1104 -9.00 -36.15 -1.22
CA CYS A 1104 -7.55 -36.14 -1.18
C CYS A 1104 -7.01 -37.06 -2.28
N PHE A 1105 -6.02 -36.60 -3.05
CA PHE A 1105 -5.30 -37.48 -3.99
C PHE A 1105 -4.43 -38.51 -3.26
N SER A 1106 -3.96 -38.19 -2.04
CA SER A 1106 -3.14 -39.10 -1.24
C SER A 1106 -3.33 -38.90 0.28
N GLN A 1107 -2.94 -39.89 1.09
CA GLN A 1107 -2.91 -39.77 2.55
C GLN A 1107 -1.94 -38.67 3.05
N ALA A 1108 -0.93 -38.29 2.25
CA ALA A 1108 -0.02 -37.21 2.59
C ALA A 1108 -0.63 -35.81 2.35
N SER A 1109 -1.68 -35.73 1.52
CA SER A 1109 -2.40 -34.50 1.17
C SER A 1109 -3.49 -34.13 2.19
N CYS A 1110 -3.95 -35.09 3.01
CA CYS A 1110 -5.04 -34.84 3.95
C CYS A 1110 -4.54 -34.14 5.24
N PRO A 1111 -5.14 -33.01 5.65
CA PRO A 1111 -5.09 -32.59 7.04
C PRO A 1111 -5.73 -33.70 7.90
N ARG A 1112 -5.09 -34.07 9.02
CA ARG A 1112 -5.73 -34.98 9.98
C ARG A 1112 -7.06 -34.35 10.41
N LEU A 1113 -8.18 -34.99 10.06
CA LEU A 1113 -9.47 -34.73 10.68
C LEU A 1113 -9.28 -35.02 12.17
N ASN A 1114 -9.18 -33.95 12.97
CA ASN A 1114 -9.44 -34.00 14.41
C ASN A 1114 -10.85 -33.47 14.64
#